data_AF-A0A1E1XVH6-F1
#
_entry.id   AF-A0A1E1XVH6-F1
#
_cell.length_a   1.000
_cell.length_b   1.000
_cell.length_c   1.000
_cell.angle_alpha   90.00
_cell.angle_beta   90.00
_cell.angle_gamma   90.00
#
_symmetry.space_group_name_H-M   'P 1'
#
loop_
_entity.id
_entity.type
_entity.pdbx_description
1 polymer ?
#
loop_
_entity_poly.entity_id
_entity_poly.type
_entity_poly.pdbx_seq_one_letter_code
_entity_poly.pdbx_strand_id
1 'polypeptide(L)'
;EREEFAQELAKMQEALKDKEKIQNCEQRLSKEIESLEQQLRMRVEDHGLVQRKRDQLEAEVRTRDDKIHDLRDIIRDLEADLSSKSRSVQELTLRVSGLEEALSEARHREQEALQELERATGGAQGSQSADMAGRLRQLEEQLEARTQELDKVAQMGSLLQEFRAQVRSLEEKVESRIRQVQDAHGALRQLVQALSPIGGSRDGALSGASEDSSSLSVRPLSADDIRDGLSPSALQWEELRGLEEKVDALVAAVGDTFQENVQLRRTLKATKKEKEELEREKRALQEETKQQTLQMSSMKAFVEDHRLGLSPCAAGGGGPVGQQLRQLRQDLLREKEAREIAEHKLQLSTEQVASLHGQLKAQRELVARQREQLRPSHHAGTLTRDLEAHRSSSPPQHAQKPVSTRGTMTELSLQQLLGLEAAQQRVRTLELEAELEATRVARQQQEMAELHSRLQEQEEEIDALHHAVEAQVCPLRDKICSLQDDLVARERTLSELKERLRQELARAREAHEADVRRLRLRLHEAQQLHAKAQEALRAEILTLRDTLSRSVPKDEAAAALNKAVSSEREQQQGRHHEEIRLLEETWRGRLEAERQRLEQAQAQRTADLERQCQLHARLRTWNRTDLEKEMASYLEQETAALDARHRNTMDALRQEFDEEKRQLRQAHVDEMQRSLEKLRADLAREHAEELARVRKAAEAEKAALQENHDREMQLTRDAWQQTSGRDSGDGSPWTQEEIRSLVNHRIAEEVTRLCKMHEAEVAVLKKAVERQWTGKHGARASSAAGSATAPEEASSASAREEEVITRLRQEHQAELAHLRVEMSRMLEEKEQLLAARADQRMLSTEAGFQRERDELSEALRRAQAEAVQRDAAHREQMRRTEATLRAQLETEKGRLSLLQEQLAWRLREEHTQQMQALRTEHLREVEALRDELDRAKLKLRAHKMAAVLRSR
;
A
#
# COMPACT_ATOMS: atom_id res chain seq x y z
N GLU A 1 34.64 95.67 -31.51
CA GLU A 1 33.25 95.32 -31.90
C GLU A 1 33.14 94.14 -32.86
N ARG A 2 33.18 94.33 -34.20
CA ARG A 2 32.82 93.26 -35.18
C ARG A 2 33.62 91.97 -35.03
N GLU A 3 34.91 92.08 -34.74
CA GLU A 3 35.80 90.92 -34.54
C GLU A 3 35.55 90.24 -33.18
N GLU A 4 35.19 90.99 -32.14
CA GLU A 4 34.78 90.42 -30.84
C GLU A 4 33.46 89.65 -30.99
N PHE A 5 32.44 90.22 -31.64
CA PHE A 5 31.19 89.50 -31.93
C PHE A 5 31.42 88.23 -32.77
N ALA A 6 32.39 88.23 -33.70
CA ALA A 6 32.77 87.04 -34.44
C ALA A 6 33.44 85.99 -33.54
N GLN A 7 34.31 86.40 -32.60
CA GLN A 7 34.91 85.52 -31.61
C GLN A 7 33.87 84.98 -30.60
N GLU A 8 32.89 85.77 -30.18
CA GLU A 8 31.78 85.35 -29.32
C GLU A 8 30.88 84.34 -30.03
N LEU A 9 30.53 84.59 -31.31
CA LEU A 9 29.80 83.63 -32.13
C LEU A 9 30.59 82.32 -32.30
N ALA A 10 31.91 82.37 -32.49
CA ALA A 10 32.75 81.18 -32.53
C ALA A 10 32.74 80.41 -31.20
N LYS A 11 32.94 81.09 -30.06
CA LYS A 11 32.85 80.50 -28.71
C LYS A 11 31.46 79.89 -28.43
N MET A 12 30.39 80.54 -28.87
CA MET A 12 29.03 80.02 -28.73
C MET A 12 28.77 78.79 -29.61
N GLN A 13 29.31 78.75 -30.84
CA GLN A 13 29.25 77.56 -31.70
C GLN A 13 30.08 76.40 -31.14
N GLU A 14 31.22 76.67 -30.51
CA GLU A 14 32.05 75.65 -29.85
C GLU A 14 31.35 75.11 -28.59
N ALA A 15 30.80 75.98 -27.74
CA ALA A 15 29.99 75.59 -26.58
C ALA A 15 28.72 74.82 -26.95
N LEU A 16 28.13 75.07 -28.13
CA LEU A 16 27.02 74.26 -28.66
C LEU A 16 27.49 72.86 -29.09
N LYS A 17 28.61 72.75 -29.83
CA LYS A 17 29.21 71.45 -30.18
C LYS A 17 29.60 70.65 -28.95
N ASP A 18 30.08 71.29 -27.88
CA ASP A 18 30.41 70.60 -26.64
C ASP A 18 29.17 70.15 -25.86
N LYS A 19 28.08 70.94 -25.87
CA LYS A 19 26.77 70.47 -25.39
C LYS A 19 26.25 69.27 -26.18
N GLU A 20 26.40 69.26 -27.51
CA GLU A 20 26.04 68.11 -28.36
C GLU A 20 26.90 66.88 -28.02
N LYS A 21 28.21 67.03 -27.80
CA LYS A 21 29.09 65.94 -27.33
C LYS A 21 28.63 65.39 -25.98
N ILE A 22 28.38 66.27 -25.01
CA ILE A 22 27.91 65.90 -23.66
C ILE A 22 26.58 65.14 -23.76
N GLN A 23 25.59 65.67 -24.49
CA GLN A 23 24.29 65.02 -24.67
C GLN A 23 24.41 63.64 -25.38
N ASN A 24 25.35 63.48 -26.32
CA ASN A 24 25.65 62.19 -26.94
C ASN A 24 26.32 61.20 -25.95
N CYS A 25 27.15 61.69 -25.02
CA CYS A 25 27.72 60.86 -23.95
C CYS A 25 26.64 60.47 -22.92
N GLU A 26 25.79 61.40 -22.49
CA GLU A 26 24.64 61.14 -21.62
C GLU A 26 23.72 60.06 -22.23
N GLN A 27 23.34 60.18 -23.51
CA GLN A 27 22.52 59.18 -24.19
C GLN A 27 23.18 57.80 -24.32
N ARG A 28 24.52 57.72 -24.33
CA ARG A 28 25.24 56.44 -24.29
C ARG A 28 25.21 55.85 -22.88
N LEU A 29 25.50 56.66 -21.88
CA LEU A 29 25.47 56.26 -20.47
C LEU A 29 24.07 55.81 -20.03
N SER A 30 22.99 56.49 -20.45
CA SER A 30 21.62 56.03 -20.17
C SER A 30 21.35 54.64 -20.74
N LYS A 31 21.76 54.35 -21.98
CA LYS A 31 21.59 53.03 -22.61
C LYS A 31 22.45 51.95 -21.95
N GLU A 32 23.64 52.31 -21.46
CA GLU A 32 24.50 51.42 -20.70
C GLU A 32 23.89 51.10 -19.32
N ILE A 33 23.33 52.10 -18.64
CA ILE A 33 22.58 51.94 -17.38
C ILE A 33 21.34 51.06 -17.60
N GLU A 34 20.54 51.31 -18.64
CA GLU A 34 19.38 50.48 -19.01
C GLU A 34 19.78 49.02 -19.26
N SER A 35 20.90 48.79 -19.97
CA SER A 35 21.45 47.44 -20.21
C SER A 35 21.90 46.76 -18.92
N LEU A 36 22.60 47.48 -18.04
CA LEU A 36 23.08 46.96 -16.76
C LEU A 36 21.91 46.68 -15.80
N GLU A 37 20.88 47.53 -15.77
CA GLU A 37 19.64 47.26 -15.04
C GLU A 37 18.94 46.00 -15.56
N GLN A 38 18.83 45.82 -16.87
CA GLN A 38 18.20 44.62 -17.45
C GLN A 38 19.00 43.35 -17.11
N GLN A 39 20.33 43.40 -17.18
CA GLN A 39 21.21 42.30 -16.75
C GLN A 39 21.08 42.01 -15.24
N LEU A 40 20.91 43.04 -14.40
CA LEU A 40 20.74 42.88 -12.96
C LEU A 40 19.38 42.28 -12.61
N ARG A 41 18.30 42.68 -13.29
CA ARG A 41 16.97 42.07 -13.16
C ARG A 41 17.00 40.57 -13.52
N MET A 42 17.59 40.22 -14.67
CA MET A 42 17.80 38.81 -15.06
C MET A 42 18.56 38.01 -14.00
N ARG A 43 19.66 38.55 -13.45
CA ARG A 43 20.43 37.88 -12.37
C ARG A 43 19.66 37.73 -11.06
N VAL A 44 18.76 38.66 -10.73
CA VAL A 44 17.87 38.55 -9.56
C VAL A 44 16.82 37.46 -9.78
N GLU A 45 16.27 37.35 -10.99
CA GLU A 45 15.34 36.27 -11.36
C GLU A 45 16.02 34.89 -11.35
N ASP A 46 17.22 34.77 -11.95
CA ASP A 46 18.04 33.56 -11.89
C ASP A 46 18.37 33.16 -10.45
N HIS A 47 18.79 34.11 -9.61
CA HIS A 47 19.04 33.86 -8.20
C HIS A 47 17.77 33.39 -7.46
N GLY A 48 16.61 33.99 -7.75
CA GLY A 48 15.32 33.54 -7.23
C GLY A 48 14.94 32.11 -7.66
N LEU A 49 15.27 31.71 -8.90
CA LEU A 49 15.08 30.34 -9.39
C LEU A 49 16.05 29.34 -8.72
N VAL A 50 17.30 29.74 -8.50
CA VAL A 50 18.30 28.94 -7.76
C VAL A 50 17.87 28.75 -6.30
N GLN A 51 17.38 29.81 -5.65
CA GLN A 51 16.90 29.74 -4.27
C GLN A 51 15.71 28.79 -4.13
N ARG A 52 14.69 28.89 -5.00
CA ARG A 52 13.55 27.94 -5.01
C ARG A 52 13.99 26.49 -5.21
N LYS A 53 14.97 26.25 -6.10
CA LYS A 53 15.54 24.90 -6.30
C LYS A 53 16.29 24.40 -5.07
N ARG A 54 17.05 25.25 -4.38
CA ARG A 54 17.69 24.92 -3.09
C ARG A 54 16.65 24.55 -2.05
N ASP A 55 15.63 25.38 -1.87
CA ASP A 55 14.60 25.19 -0.84
C ASP A 55 13.75 23.92 -1.11
N GLN A 56 13.49 23.60 -2.37
CA GLN A 56 12.91 22.31 -2.77
C GLN A 56 13.83 21.13 -2.40
N LEU A 57 15.13 21.21 -2.71
CA LEU A 57 16.09 20.16 -2.38
C LEU A 57 16.26 19.99 -0.86
N GLU A 58 16.19 21.06 -0.07
CA GLU A 58 16.17 20.96 1.40
C GLU A 58 14.91 20.24 1.92
N ALA A 59 13.74 20.47 1.31
CA ALA A 59 12.53 19.73 1.65
C ALA A 59 12.59 18.25 1.23
N GLU A 60 13.19 17.95 0.06
CA GLU A 60 13.46 16.57 -0.38
C GLU A 60 14.50 15.86 0.50
N VAL A 61 15.45 16.58 1.11
CA VAL A 61 16.38 16.02 2.09
C VAL A 61 15.65 15.70 3.40
N ARG A 62 14.92 16.67 3.98
CA ARG A 62 14.19 16.45 5.25
C ARG A 62 13.22 15.27 5.17
N THR A 63 12.42 15.20 4.10
CA THR A 63 11.49 14.07 3.88
C THR A 63 12.18 12.72 3.61
N ARG A 64 13.45 12.71 3.20
CA ARG A 64 14.28 11.49 3.15
C ARG A 64 14.85 11.14 4.52
N ASP A 65 15.25 12.13 5.31
CA ASP A 65 15.73 11.93 6.68
C ASP A 65 14.61 11.41 7.60
N ASP A 66 13.39 11.95 7.49
CA ASP A 66 12.20 11.44 8.20
C ASP A 66 12.00 9.94 7.88
N LYS A 67 11.99 9.60 6.58
CA LYS A 67 11.86 8.22 6.10
C LYS A 67 13.04 7.31 6.48
N ILE A 68 14.22 7.86 6.72
CA ILE A 68 15.37 7.13 7.27
C ILE A 68 15.14 6.81 8.75
N HIS A 69 14.44 7.66 9.52
CA HIS A 69 14.02 7.33 10.88
C HIS A 69 12.92 6.26 10.88
N ASP A 70 11.88 6.38 10.05
CA ASP A 70 10.86 5.33 9.89
C ASP A 70 11.49 3.94 9.62
N LEU A 71 12.47 3.90 8.70
CA LEU A 71 13.17 2.66 8.35
C LEU A 71 14.08 2.15 9.47
N ARG A 72 14.70 3.02 10.27
CA ARG A 72 15.48 2.62 11.46
C ARG A 72 14.58 2.03 12.53
N ASP A 73 13.36 2.53 12.68
CA ASP A 73 12.41 2.06 13.68
C ASP A 73 11.88 0.67 13.30
N ILE A 74 11.49 0.49 12.03
CA ILE A 74 11.14 -0.83 11.48
C ILE A 74 12.31 -1.83 11.60
N ILE A 75 13.56 -1.41 11.41
CA ILE A 75 14.73 -2.28 11.62
C ILE A 75 14.85 -2.68 13.09
N ARG A 76 14.73 -1.75 14.04
CA ARG A 76 14.79 -2.06 15.48
C ARG A 76 13.70 -3.03 15.93
N ASP A 77 12.49 -2.88 15.40
CA ASP A 77 11.39 -3.82 15.66
C ASP A 77 11.69 -5.22 15.10
N LEU A 78 12.20 -5.32 13.86
CA LEU A 78 12.59 -6.59 13.25
C LEU A 78 13.78 -7.26 13.97
N GLU A 79 14.74 -6.49 14.48
CA GLU A 79 15.85 -6.98 15.31
C GLU A 79 15.35 -7.52 16.66
N ALA A 80 14.41 -6.81 17.30
CA ALA A 80 13.76 -7.28 18.52
C ALA A 80 12.99 -8.59 18.28
N ASP A 81 12.24 -8.67 17.19
CA ASP A 81 11.46 -9.84 16.78
C ASP A 81 12.36 -11.05 16.46
N LEU A 82 13.49 -10.82 15.77
CA LEU A 82 14.54 -11.82 15.54
C LEU A 82 15.16 -12.31 16.85
N SER A 83 15.43 -11.40 17.80
CA SER A 83 15.96 -11.77 19.12
C SER A 83 14.96 -12.61 19.94
N SER A 84 13.66 -12.40 19.75
CA SER A 84 12.58 -13.15 20.38
C SER A 84 12.50 -14.56 19.79
N LYS A 85 12.47 -14.68 18.46
CA LYS A 85 12.47 -15.95 17.72
C LYS A 85 13.75 -16.77 17.96
N SER A 86 14.91 -16.12 18.09
CA SER A 86 16.16 -16.79 18.46
C SER A 86 16.09 -17.41 19.86
N ARG A 87 15.48 -16.72 20.83
CA ARG A 87 15.25 -17.24 22.19
C ARG A 87 14.27 -18.42 22.19
N SER A 88 13.13 -18.34 21.49
CA SER A 88 12.18 -19.46 21.46
C SER A 88 12.73 -20.69 20.72
N VAL A 89 13.56 -20.52 19.68
CA VAL A 89 14.29 -21.63 19.05
C VAL A 89 15.29 -22.27 20.02
N GLN A 90 16.01 -21.49 20.83
CA GLN A 90 16.90 -22.02 21.87
C GLN A 90 16.14 -22.79 22.96
N GLU A 91 14.99 -22.27 23.42
CA GLU A 91 14.10 -22.97 24.37
C GLU A 91 13.55 -24.28 23.81
N LEU A 92 13.16 -24.31 22.53
CA LEU A 92 12.72 -25.53 21.85
C LEU A 92 13.87 -26.54 21.69
N THR A 93 15.08 -26.07 21.36
CA THR A 93 16.27 -26.93 21.28
C THR A 93 16.59 -27.58 22.63
N LEU A 94 16.54 -26.82 23.72
CA LEU A 94 16.74 -27.33 25.09
C LEU A 94 15.62 -28.29 25.53
N ARG A 95 14.39 -28.10 25.04
CA ARG A 95 13.29 -29.08 25.24
C ARG A 95 13.53 -30.37 24.47
N VAL A 96 14.04 -30.30 23.23
CA VAL A 96 14.37 -31.49 22.45
C VAL A 96 15.50 -32.27 23.12
N SER A 97 16.61 -31.62 23.50
CA SER A 97 17.73 -32.32 24.16
C SER A 97 17.31 -32.97 25.49
N GLY A 98 16.50 -32.29 26.31
CA GLY A 98 15.98 -32.87 27.56
C GLY A 98 15.01 -34.05 27.34
N LEU A 99 14.28 -34.08 26.21
CA LEU A 99 13.48 -35.24 25.81
C LEU A 99 14.36 -36.39 25.28
N GLU A 100 15.42 -36.10 24.52
CA GLU A 100 16.39 -37.10 24.06
C GLU A 100 17.16 -37.73 25.22
N GLU A 101 17.57 -36.93 26.21
CA GLU A 101 18.17 -37.40 27.47
C GLU A 101 17.20 -38.33 28.23
N ALA A 102 15.95 -37.92 28.45
CA ALA A 102 14.94 -38.75 29.10
C ALA A 102 14.65 -40.07 28.34
N LEU A 103 14.68 -40.05 27.01
CA LEU A 103 14.53 -41.24 26.16
C LEU A 103 15.76 -42.16 26.27
N SER A 104 16.96 -41.60 26.44
CA SER A 104 18.18 -42.36 26.70
C SER A 104 18.17 -43.03 28.09
N GLU A 105 17.71 -42.32 29.13
CA GLU A 105 17.54 -42.91 30.47
C GLU A 105 16.47 -44.01 30.47
N ALA A 106 15.36 -43.81 29.75
CA ALA A 106 14.28 -44.80 29.66
C ALA A 106 14.79 -46.12 29.06
N ARG A 107 15.54 -46.05 27.95
CA ARG A 107 16.20 -47.21 27.33
C ARG A 107 17.23 -47.86 28.26
N HIS A 108 17.97 -47.07 29.04
CA HIS A 108 18.92 -47.63 29.99
C HIS A 108 18.21 -48.44 31.09
N ARG A 109 17.14 -47.90 31.68
CA ARG A 109 16.31 -48.58 32.69
C ARG A 109 15.58 -49.80 32.14
N GLU A 110 15.13 -49.76 30.89
CA GLU A 110 14.59 -50.92 30.16
C GLU A 110 15.65 -52.03 30.04
N GLN A 111 16.88 -51.67 29.65
CA GLN A 111 17.99 -52.60 29.50
C GLN A 111 18.53 -53.14 30.84
N GLU A 112 18.36 -52.40 31.94
CA GLU A 112 18.56 -52.90 33.31
C GLU A 112 17.46 -53.89 33.71
N ALA A 113 16.18 -53.56 33.48
CA ALA A 113 15.05 -54.42 33.82
C ALA A 113 15.07 -55.76 33.05
N LEU A 114 15.47 -55.76 31.77
CA LEU A 114 15.67 -56.99 31.00
C LEU A 114 16.76 -57.88 31.61
N GLN A 115 17.89 -57.30 32.07
CA GLN A 115 18.92 -58.07 32.77
C GLN A 115 18.45 -58.60 34.14
N GLU A 116 17.58 -57.89 34.85
CA GLU A 116 16.97 -58.41 36.08
C GLU A 116 16.00 -59.56 35.79
N LEU A 117 15.25 -59.51 34.68
CA LEU A 117 14.38 -60.60 34.23
C LEU A 117 15.18 -61.86 33.83
N GLU A 118 16.30 -61.69 33.13
CA GLU A 118 17.24 -62.77 32.80
C GLU A 118 17.85 -63.40 34.07
N ARG A 119 18.22 -62.57 35.07
CA ARG A 119 18.70 -63.07 36.38
C ARG A 119 17.61 -63.79 37.16
N ALA A 120 16.37 -63.31 37.12
CA ALA A 120 15.22 -63.93 37.79
C ALA A 120 14.83 -65.28 37.15
N THR A 121 14.88 -65.40 35.82
CA THR A 121 14.61 -66.65 35.10
C THR A 121 15.76 -67.66 35.20
N GLY A 122 17.02 -67.19 35.28
CA GLY A 122 18.17 -68.04 35.57
C GLY A 122 18.24 -68.58 37.01
N GLY A 123 17.55 -67.94 37.96
CA GLY A 123 17.59 -68.26 39.41
C GLY A 123 16.73 -69.44 39.88
N ALA A 124 16.51 -70.46 39.05
CA ALA A 124 15.47 -71.47 39.28
C ALA A 124 15.86 -72.63 40.23
N GLN A 125 15.79 -72.41 41.56
CA GLN A 125 15.60 -73.49 42.56
C GLN A 125 15.17 -72.98 43.95
N GLY A 126 14.00 -73.41 44.46
CA GLY A 126 13.65 -73.32 45.90
C GLY A 126 12.36 -72.59 46.31
N SER A 127 11.23 -73.31 46.33
CA SER A 127 10.12 -73.15 47.31
C SER A 127 9.45 -71.77 47.57
N GLN A 128 9.21 -70.92 46.57
CA GLN A 128 8.22 -69.81 46.67
C GLN A 128 7.24 -69.77 45.46
N SER A 129 6.76 -70.93 45.02
CA SER A 129 6.10 -71.10 43.72
C SER A 129 4.79 -70.33 43.49
N ALA A 130 4.09 -69.88 44.54
CA ALA A 130 2.84 -69.11 44.40
C ALA A 130 3.11 -67.61 44.26
N ASP A 131 3.88 -67.02 45.18
CA ASP A 131 4.25 -65.61 45.13
C ASP A 131 5.19 -65.30 43.95
N MET A 132 6.07 -66.25 43.57
CA MET A 132 6.85 -66.13 42.34
C MET A 132 5.98 -66.22 41.09
N ALA A 133 4.92 -67.04 41.06
CA ALA A 133 3.99 -67.05 39.93
C ALA A 133 3.11 -65.79 39.86
N GLY A 134 2.73 -65.22 41.01
CA GLY A 134 2.06 -63.92 41.09
C GLY A 134 2.95 -62.77 40.63
N ARG A 135 4.21 -62.75 41.09
CA ARG A 135 5.23 -61.76 40.65
C ARG A 135 5.61 -61.92 39.19
N LEU A 136 5.78 -63.16 38.70
CA LEU A 136 5.99 -63.41 37.28
C LEU A 136 4.80 -62.89 36.46
N ARG A 137 3.55 -63.15 36.87
CA ARG A 137 2.39 -62.61 36.15
C ARG A 137 2.26 -61.10 36.24
N GLN A 138 2.61 -60.47 37.36
CA GLN A 138 2.67 -59.01 37.44
C GLN A 138 3.81 -58.41 36.62
N LEU A 139 4.94 -59.11 36.49
CA LEU A 139 6.04 -58.74 35.59
C LEU A 139 5.67 -58.99 34.12
N GLU A 140 4.90 -60.03 33.80
CA GLU A 140 4.30 -60.28 32.48
C GLU A 140 3.31 -59.18 32.13
N GLU A 141 2.38 -58.81 33.03
CA GLU A 141 1.41 -57.72 32.82
C GLU A 141 2.09 -56.34 32.73
N GLN A 142 3.15 -56.09 33.52
CA GLN A 142 3.96 -54.87 33.40
C GLN A 142 4.82 -54.87 32.13
N LEU A 143 5.33 -56.02 31.70
CA LEU A 143 6.00 -56.17 30.42
C LEU A 143 5.03 -55.96 29.26
N GLU A 144 3.82 -56.52 29.27
CA GLU A 144 2.82 -56.29 28.23
C GLU A 144 2.39 -54.82 28.19
N ALA A 145 2.17 -54.17 29.33
CA ALA A 145 1.86 -52.74 29.40
C ALA A 145 3.02 -51.89 28.85
N ARG A 146 4.27 -52.20 29.22
CA ARG A 146 5.47 -51.53 28.68
C ARG A 146 5.74 -51.89 27.23
N THR A 147 5.39 -53.09 26.77
CA THR A 147 5.48 -53.50 25.36
C THR A 147 4.46 -52.73 24.53
N GLN A 148 3.25 -52.51 25.04
CA GLN A 148 2.26 -51.63 24.38
C GLN A 148 2.64 -50.14 24.40
N GLU A 149 3.47 -49.69 25.34
CA GLU A 149 4.10 -48.36 25.29
C GLU A 149 5.29 -48.33 24.32
N LEU A 150 6.12 -49.37 24.31
CA LEU A 150 7.22 -49.55 23.37
C LEU A 150 6.72 -49.73 21.94
N ASP A 151 5.56 -50.33 21.71
CA ASP A 151 4.90 -50.41 20.40
C ASP A 151 4.46 -49.03 19.92
N LYS A 152 3.95 -48.16 20.82
CA LYS A 152 3.65 -46.76 20.48
C LYS A 152 4.93 -45.96 20.21
N VAL A 153 5.98 -46.19 20.99
CA VAL A 153 7.31 -45.57 20.78
C VAL A 153 8.02 -46.15 19.54
N ALA A 154 7.75 -47.38 19.15
CA ALA A 154 8.24 -48.03 17.92
C ALA A 154 7.41 -47.64 16.70
N GLN A 155 6.12 -47.33 16.85
CA GLN A 155 5.31 -46.66 15.84
C GLN A 155 5.81 -45.23 15.61
N MET A 156 6.07 -44.45 16.67
CA MET A 156 6.78 -43.17 16.56
C MET A 156 8.21 -43.34 16.01
N GLY A 157 8.87 -44.45 16.34
CA GLY A 157 10.19 -44.82 15.82
C GLY A 157 10.18 -45.14 14.33
N SER A 158 9.16 -45.85 13.85
CA SER A 158 8.87 -46.08 12.43
C SER A 158 8.62 -44.75 11.75
N LEU A 159 7.75 -43.90 12.31
CA LEU A 159 7.46 -42.57 11.77
C LEU A 159 8.73 -41.70 11.66
N LEU A 160 9.58 -41.70 12.70
CA LEU A 160 10.88 -41.00 12.69
C LEU A 160 11.89 -41.65 11.72
N GLN A 161 11.84 -42.97 11.51
CA GLN A 161 12.70 -43.67 10.56
C GLN A 161 12.24 -43.48 9.12
N GLU A 162 10.93 -43.36 8.89
CA GLU A 162 10.28 -42.95 7.65
C GLU A 162 10.61 -41.49 7.34
N PHE A 163 10.50 -40.56 8.30
CA PHE A 163 10.98 -39.19 8.13
C PHE A 163 12.48 -39.14 7.83
N ARG A 164 13.32 -39.94 8.51
CA ARG A 164 14.75 -40.08 8.19
C ARG A 164 15.02 -40.77 6.84
N ALA A 165 14.08 -41.56 6.31
CA ALA A 165 14.18 -42.14 4.97
C ALA A 165 13.68 -41.17 3.89
N GLN A 166 12.68 -40.35 4.19
CA GLN A 166 12.20 -39.25 3.34
C GLN A 166 13.27 -38.15 3.24
N VAL A 167 13.87 -37.75 4.37
CA VAL A 167 15.03 -36.84 4.41
C VAL A 167 16.18 -37.42 3.59
N ARG A 168 16.60 -38.67 3.83
CA ARG A 168 17.66 -39.28 3.01
C ARG A 168 17.30 -39.43 1.54
N SER A 169 16.03 -39.68 1.20
CA SER A 169 15.58 -39.71 -0.20
C SER A 169 15.57 -38.31 -0.83
N LEU A 170 15.30 -37.25 -0.05
CA LEU A 170 15.40 -35.86 -0.49
C LEU A 170 16.87 -35.43 -0.61
N GLU A 171 17.74 -35.84 0.31
CA GLU A 171 19.20 -35.67 0.23
C GLU A 171 19.75 -36.40 -1.00
N GLU A 172 19.42 -37.67 -1.22
CA GLU A 172 19.79 -38.42 -2.43
C GLU A 172 19.24 -37.78 -3.71
N LYS A 173 18.01 -37.24 -3.70
CA LYS A 173 17.45 -36.49 -4.85
C LYS A 173 18.17 -35.17 -5.08
N VAL A 174 18.54 -34.44 -4.01
CA VAL A 174 19.30 -33.18 -4.10
C VAL A 174 20.73 -33.47 -4.55
N GLU A 175 21.41 -34.46 -4.00
CA GLU A 175 22.72 -34.92 -4.45
C GLU A 175 22.68 -35.46 -5.88
N SER A 176 21.65 -36.23 -6.26
CA SER A 176 21.46 -36.71 -7.63
C SER A 176 21.20 -35.54 -8.59
N ARG A 177 20.46 -34.52 -8.17
CA ARG A 177 20.27 -33.28 -8.95
C ARG A 177 21.54 -32.45 -9.02
N ILE A 178 22.33 -32.38 -7.95
CA ILE A 178 23.65 -31.73 -7.92
C ILE A 178 24.63 -32.47 -8.84
N ARG A 179 24.71 -33.80 -8.77
CA ARG A 179 25.48 -34.66 -9.69
C ARG A 179 25.01 -34.42 -11.12
N GLN A 180 23.73 -34.55 -11.42
CA GLN A 180 23.15 -34.29 -12.74
C GLN A 180 23.45 -32.87 -13.27
N VAL A 181 23.48 -31.84 -12.41
CA VAL A 181 23.89 -30.47 -12.77
C VAL A 181 25.40 -30.33 -12.93
N GLN A 182 26.22 -31.05 -12.14
CA GLN A 182 27.67 -31.10 -12.24
C GLN A 182 28.14 -31.89 -13.46
N ASP A 183 27.44 -32.97 -13.82
CA ASP A 183 27.62 -33.78 -15.01
C ASP A 183 27.16 -33.01 -16.26
N ALA A 184 26.05 -32.26 -16.18
CA ALA A 184 25.66 -31.33 -17.23
C ALA A 184 26.70 -30.21 -17.41
N HIS A 185 27.23 -29.63 -16.32
CA HIS A 185 28.35 -28.68 -16.40
C HIS A 185 29.67 -29.33 -16.84
N GLY A 186 29.88 -30.62 -16.54
CA GLY A 186 31.04 -31.41 -16.95
C GLY A 186 31.00 -31.69 -18.44
N ALA A 187 29.87 -32.14 -18.95
CA ALA A 187 29.59 -32.28 -20.37
C ALA A 187 29.66 -30.92 -21.09
N LEU A 188 29.12 -29.85 -20.52
CA LEU A 188 29.23 -28.50 -21.10
C LEU A 188 30.68 -28.00 -21.12
N ARG A 189 31.48 -28.27 -20.09
CA ARG A 189 32.92 -27.98 -20.07
C ARG A 189 33.67 -28.83 -21.09
N GLN A 190 33.38 -30.12 -21.20
CA GLN A 190 33.99 -31.02 -22.19
C GLN A 190 33.61 -30.60 -23.62
N LEU A 191 32.38 -30.15 -23.85
CA LEU A 191 31.94 -29.59 -25.13
C LEU A 191 32.69 -28.29 -25.44
N VAL A 192 32.77 -27.35 -24.49
CA VAL A 192 33.54 -26.10 -24.63
C VAL A 192 35.04 -26.38 -24.83
N GLN A 193 35.59 -27.42 -24.20
CA GLN A 193 37.00 -27.81 -24.30
C GLN A 193 37.31 -28.61 -25.58
N ALA A 194 36.32 -29.31 -26.16
CA ALA A 194 36.40 -29.92 -27.49
C ALA A 194 36.18 -28.91 -28.63
N LEU A 195 35.43 -27.84 -28.37
CA LEU A 195 35.20 -26.72 -29.30
C LEU A 195 36.23 -25.58 -29.14
N SER A 196 37.17 -25.69 -28.19
CA SER A 196 38.30 -24.76 -28.03
C SER A 196 39.58 -25.40 -28.58
N PRO A 197 40.14 -24.95 -29.72
CA PRO A 197 41.37 -25.50 -30.25
C PRO A 197 42.57 -25.09 -29.39
N ILE A 198 43.02 -26.01 -28.51
CA ILE A 198 44.29 -25.87 -27.79
C ILE A 198 45.44 -26.13 -28.79
N GLY A 199 45.86 -25.07 -29.50
CA GLY A 199 47.07 -25.08 -30.30
C GLY A 199 48.30 -25.20 -29.38
N GLY A 200 48.97 -26.37 -29.38
CA GLY A 200 49.91 -26.72 -28.33
C GLY A 200 51.00 -27.74 -28.71
N SER A 201 51.85 -27.38 -29.69
CA SER A 201 53.12 -28.05 -30.05
C SER A 201 53.06 -29.30 -30.94
N ARG A 202 54.14 -29.46 -31.74
CA ARG A 202 54.41 -30.46 -32.80
C ARG A 202 53.43 -30.45 -33.98
N ASP A 203 53.88 -30.59 -35.23
CA ASP A 203 55.21 -30.58 -35.86
C ASP A 203 55.04 -29.76 -37.17
N GLY A 204 56.02 -29.39 -38.00
CA GLY A 204 57.42 -29.79 -38.11
C GLY A 204 57.82 -29.95 -39.59
N ALA A 205 57.65 -28.87 -40.37
CA ALA A 205 58.13 -28.66 -41.75
C ALA A 205 57.46 -29.43 -42.93
N LEU A 206 57.67 -28.85 -44.12
CA LEU A 206 57.47 -29.38 -45.49
C LEU A 206 56.01 -29.55 -46.01
N SER A 207 55.71 -29.40 -47.32
CA SER A 207 56.34 -28.58 -48.39
C SER A 207 55.45 -28.55 -49.65
N GLY A 208 55.35 -27.40 -50.35
CA GLY A 208 54.63 -27.22 -51.63
C GLY A 208 53.10 -27.40 -51.54
N ALA A 209 52.29 -27.08 -52.56
CA ALA A 209 52.41 -26.27 -53.78
C ALA A 209 50.96 -25.86 -54.19
N SER A 210 50.65 -24.96 -55.12
CA SER A 210 51.44 -24.22 -56.12
C SER A 210 50.93 -22.77 -56.22
N GLU A 211 51.75 -21.90 -56.79
CA GLU A 211 51.39 -20.54 -57.19
C GLU A 211 50.26 -20.54 -58.25
N ASP A 212 49.46 -19.47 -58.30
CA ASP A 212 49.14 -18.85 -59.58
C ASP A 212 48.88 -17.32 -59.47
N SER A 213 49.38 -16.60 -60.48
CA SER A 213 49.03 -15.28 -61.00
C SER A 213 48.77 -14.09 -60.04
N SER A 214 49.65 -13.09 -60.18
CA SER A 214 49.55 -11.77 -59.51
C SER A 214 49.05 -10.65 -60.44
N SER A 215 48.75 -9.51 -59.80
CA SER A 215 48.63 -8.16 -60.38
C SER A 215 47.33 -7.77 -61.11
N LEU A 216 46.60 -6.82 -60.51
CA LEU A 216 46.14 -5.63 -61.23
C LEU A 216 46.12 -4.40 -60.30
N SER A 217 46.61 -3.29 -60.83
CA SER A 217 46.79 -1.99 -60.18
C SER A 217 45.53 -1.45 -59.48
N VAL A 218 45.67 -1.03 -58.22
CA VAL A 218 44.63 -0.20 -57.54
C VAL A 218 44.74 1.23 -58.03
N ARG A 219 43.65 1.78 -58.57
CA ARG A 219 43.46 3.21 -58.88
C ARG A 219 42.36 3.75 -57.96
N PRO A 220 42.52 4.93 -57.32
CA PRO A 220 41.47 5.48 -56.46
C PRO A 220 40.26 5.90 -57.29
N LEU A 221 39.05 5.59 -56.81
CA LEU A 221 37.77 6.02 -57.38
C LEU A 221 37.17 7.17 -56.54
N SER A 222 36.26 7.93 -57.15
CA SER A 222 35.68 9.16 -56.59
C SER A 222 34.62 8.87 -55.52
N ALA A 223 34.19 9.90 -54.81
CA ALA A 223 33.20 9.84 -53.72
C ALA A 223 31.73 9.88 -54.19
N ASP A 224 31.47 9.89 -55.50
CA ASP A 224 30.16 10.21 -56.07
C ASP A 224 29.21 9.00 -56.22
N ASP A 225 29.75 7.78 -56.37
CA ASP A 225 28.98 6.54 -56.67
C ASP A 225 28.08 6.05 -55.50
N ILE A 226 28.12 6.71 -54.34
CA ILE A 226 27.38 6.29 -53.13
C ILE A 226 25.90 6.70 -53.18
N ARG A 227 25.50 7.63 -54.06
CA ARG A 227 24.21 8.33 -53.91
C ARG A 227 22.97 7.59 -54.42
N ASP A 228 23.11 6.74 -55.44
CA ASP A 228 21.97 6.10 -56.12
C ASP A 228 21.71 4.64 -55.69
N GLY A 229 22.50 4.12 -54.73
CA GLY A 229 22.39 2.73 -54.25
C GLY A 229 21.32 2.47 -53.19
N LEU A 230 20.57 3.48 -52.73
CA LEU A 230 19.67 3.37 -51.56
C LEU A 230 18.18 3.29 -51.91
N SER A 231 17.82 2.38 -52.82
CA SER A 231 16.45 1.87 -52.94
C SER A 231 16.35 0.51 -52.26
N PRO A 232 15.62 0.35 -51.13
CA PRO A 232 15.42 -0.96 -50.51
C PRO A 232 14.70 -1.90 -51.48
N SER A 233 15.10 -3.17 -51.50
CA SER A 233 14.49 -4.17 -52.38
C SER A 233 13.03 -4.42 -51.99
N ALA A 234 12.18 -4.88 -52.94
CA ALA A 234 10.75 -5.12 -52.66
C ALA A 234 10.54 -6.04 -51.44
N LEU A 235 11.38 -7.07 -51.29
CA LEU A 235 11.38 -7.99 -50.15
C LEU A 235 11.64 -7.26 -48.82
N GLN A 236 12.49 -6.24 -48.78
CA GLN A 236 12.74 -5.45 -47.56
C GLN A 236 11.53 -4.59 -47.17
N TRP A 237 10.70 -4.16 -48.14
CA TRP A 237 9.44 -3.48 -47.86
C TRP A 237 8.34 -4.44 -47.38
N GLU A 238 8.34 -5.69 -47.86
CA GLU A 238 7.48 -6.75 -47.34
C GLU A 238 7.90 -7.21 -45.94
N GLU A 239 9.21 -7.30 -45.66
CA GLU A 239 9.75 -7.54 -44.32
C GLU A 239 9.43 -6.40 -43.34
N LEU A 240 9.55 -5.14 -43.76
CA LEU A 240 9.18 -3.98 -42.95
C LEU A 240 7.67 -3.96 -42.65
N ARG A 241 6.80 -4.16 -43.65
CA ARG A 241 5.35 -4.26 -43.45
C ARG A 241 5.00 -5.45 -42.53
N GLY A 242 5.63 -6.60 -42.75
CA GLY A 242 5.50 -7.77 -41.91
C GLY A 242 6.14 -7.63 -40.52
N LEU A 243 6.82 -6.53 -40.21
CA LEU A 243 7.23 -6.13 -38.87
C LEU A 243 6.26 -5.09 -38.28
N GLU A 244 5.77 -4.14 -39.08
CA GLU A 244 4.69 -3.20 -38.70
C GLU A 244 3.43 -3.96 -38.24
N GLU A 245 2.95 -4.92 -39.03
CA GLU A 245 1.80 -5.77 -38.68
C GLU A 245 2.02 -6.57 -37.38
N LYS A 246 3.28 -6.95 -37.08
CA LYS A 246 3.63 -7.64 -35.82
C LYS A 246 3.73 -6.66 -34.64
N VAL A 247 4.17 -5.42 -34.88
CA VAL A 247 4.15 -4.36 -33.88
C VAL A 247 2.71 -4.00 -33.54
N ASP A 248 1.82 -3.84 -34.52
CA ASP A 248 0.40 -3.56 -34.30
C ASP A 248 -0.29 -4.70 -33.55
N ALA A 249 -0.02 -5.97 -33.90
CA ALA A 249 -0.52 -7.13 -33.15
C ALA A 249 -0.02 -7.17 -31.70
N LEU A 250 1.26 -6.80 -31.45
CA LEU A 250 1.80 -6.68 -30.09
C LEU A 250 1.22 -5.49 -29.32
N VAL A 251 0.95 -4.36 -29.99
CA VAL A 251 0.28 -3.19 -29.39
C VAL A 251 -1.16 -3.55 -29.00
N ALA A 252 -1.89 -4.29 -29.83
CA ALA A 252 -3.21 -4.81 -29.51
C ALA A 252 -3.17 -5.73 -28.27
N ALA A 253 -2.29 -6.73 -28.25
CA ALA A 253 -2.15 -7.64 -27.11
C ALA A 253 -1.71 -6.94 -25.80
N VAL A 254 -0.90 -5.89 -25.89
CA VAL A 254 -0.55 -5.01 -24.75
C VAL A 254 -1.77 -4.18 -24.31
N GLY A 255 -2.61 -3.74 -25.23
CA GLY A 255 -3.89 -3.10 -24.95
C GLY A 255 -4.86 -4.04 -24.20
N ASP A 256 -5.04 -5.27 -24.68
CA ASP A 256 -5.94 -6.26 -24.08
C ASP A 256 -5.47 -6.67 -22.68
N THR A 257 -4.18 -6.97 -22.52
CA THR A 257 -3.61 -7.30 -21.19
C THR A 257 -3.62 -6.10 -20.23
N PHE A 258 -3.55 -4.86 -20.73
CA PHE A 258 -3.78 -3.67 -19.91
C PHE A 258 -5.25 -3.56 -19.47
N GLN A 259 -6.21 -3.79 -20.37
CA GLN A 259 -7.64 -3.82 -20.04
C GLN A 259 -7.97 -4.92 -19.01
N GLU A 260 -7.44 -6.13 -19.18
CA GLU A 260 -7.58 -7.21 -18.19
C GLU A 260 -6.97 -6.79 -16.83
N ASN A 261 -5.79 -6.16 -16.82
CA ASN A 261 -5.20 -5.65 -15.58
C ASN A 261 -6.06 -4.57 -14.90
N VAL A 262 -6.75 -3.72 -15.68
CA VAL A 262 -7.71 -2.74 -15.16
C VAL A 262 -8.96 -3.42 -14.62
N GLN A 263 -9.50 -4.45 -15.29
CA GLN A 263 -10.63 -5.24 -14.80
C GLN A 263 -10.28 -5.97 -13.50
N LEU A 264 -9.13 -6.65 -13.43
CA LEU A 264 -8.62 -7.30 -12.21
C LEU A 264 -8.38 -6.31 -11.07
N ARG A 265 -7.99 -5.06 -11.35
CA ARG A 265 -7.92 -3.98 -10.34
C ARG A 265 -9.30 -3.51 -9.89
N ARG A 266 -10.33 -3.55 -10.74
CA ARG A 266 -11.72 -3.23 -10.38
C ARG A 266 -12.31 -4.33 -9.50
N THR A 267 -12.17 -5.62 -9.87
CA THR A 267 -12.64 -6.74 -9.04
C THR A 267 -11.90 -6.82 -7.69
N LEU A 268 -10.58 -6.65 -7.68
CA LEU A 268 -9.79 -6.62 -6.43
C LEU A 268 -10.18 -5.45 -5.50
N LYS A 269 -10.68 -4.33 -6.04
CA LYS A 269 -11.27 -3.23 -5.25
C LYS A 269 -12.66 -3.59 -4.72
N ALA A 270 -13.51 -4.24 -5.53
CA ALA A 270 -14.84 -4.69 -5.11
C ALA A 270 -14.75 -5.71 -3.97
N THR A 271 -13.98 -6.80 -4.16
CA THR A 271 -13.79 -7.84 -3.13
C THR A 271 -13.15 -7.31 -1.84
N LYS A 272 -12.40 -6.20 -1.91
CA LYS A 272 -11.91 -5.51 -0.70
C LYS A 272 -13.00 -4.76 0.04
N LYS A 273 -13.89 -4.03 -0.66
CA LYS A 273 -15.07 -3.40 -0.04
C LYS A 273 -15.98 -4.46 0.60
N GLU A 274 -16.31 -5.51 -0.15
CA GLU A 274 -17.12 -6.64 0.34
C GLU A 274 -16.50 -7.28 1.59
N LYS A 275 -15.18 -7.52 1.61
CA LYS A 275 -14.48 -8.02 2.79
C LYS A 275 -14.54 -7.06 3.98
N GLU A 276 -14.38 -5.76 3.76
CA GLU A 276 -14.52 -4.77 4.84
C GLU A 276 -15.97 -4.66 5.36
N GLU A 277 -16.97 -4.83 4.49
CA GLU A 277 -18.40 -4.84 4.82
C GLU A 277 -18.75 -6.09 5.64
N LEU A 278 -18.34 -7.29 5.20
CA LEU A 278 -18.46 -8.53 5.97
C LEU A 278 -17.70 -8.46 7.31
N GLU A 279 -16.58 -7.75 7.39
CA GLU A 279 -15.90 -7.50 8.66
C GLU A 279 -16.64 -6.50 9.56
N ARG A 280 -17.38 -5.52 9.01
CA ARG A 280 -18.25 -4.63 9.79
C ARG A 280 -19.46 -5.40 10.31
N GLU A 281 -20.12 -6.19 9.47
CA GLU A 281 -21.23 -7.06 9.84
C GLU A 281 -20.81 -8.08 10.91
N LYS A 282 -19.66 -8.74 10.76
CA LYS A 282 -19.11 -9.65 11.77
C LYS A 282 -18.88 -8.97 13.13
N ARG A 283 -18.43 -7.70 13.14
CA ARG A 283 -18.28 -6.93 14.39
C ARG A 283 -19.64 -6.61 15.00
N ALA A 284 -20.61 -6.17 14.20
CA ALA A 284 -21.98 -5.91 14.65
C ALA A 284 -22.65 -7.16 15.24
N LEU A 285 -22.59 -8.31 14.56
CA LEU A 285 -23.11 -9.58 15.07
C LEU A 285 -22.39 -10.05 16.34
N GLN A 286 -21.09 -9.80 16.48
CA GLN A 286 -20.35 -10.07 17.73
C GLN A 286 -20.76 -9.13 18.87
N GLU A 287 -21.13 -7.89 18.59
CA GLU A 287 -21.67 -6.95 19.58
C GLU A 287 -23.11 -7.30 19.97
N GLU A 288 -23.96 -7.68 19.01
CA GLU A 288 -25.31 -8.16 19.28
C GLU A 288 -25.27 -9.45 20.12
N THR A 289 -24.42 -10.42 19.77
CA THR A 289 -24.24 -11.66 20.55
C THR A 289 -23.83 -11.36 22.01
N LYS A 290 -22.97 -10.35 22.24
CA LYS A 290 -22.62 -9.89 23.60
C LYS A 290 -23.83 -9.26 24.30
N GLN A 291 -24.59 -8.42 23.62
CA GLN A 291 -25.80 -7.80 24.18
C GLN A 291 -26.86 -8.84 24.54
N GLN A 292 -27.14 -9.80 23.65
CA GLN A 292 -28.03 -10.94 23.92
C GLN A 292 -27.53 -11.79 25.10
N THR A 293 -26.21 -12.03 25.20
CA THR A 293 -25.62 -12.75 26.34
C THR A 293 -25.79 -11.99 27.66
N LEU A 294 -25.67 -10.67 27.65
CA LEU A 294 -25.92 -9.81 28.82
C LEU A 294 -27.41 -9.78 29.21
N GLN A 295 -28.31 -9.72 28.23
CA GLN A 295 -29.77 -9.80 28.45
C GLN A 295 -30.17 -11.18 29.01
N MET A 296 -29.64 -12.27 28.45
CA MET A 296 -29.85 -13.62 28.98
C MET A 296 -29.31 -13.76 30.40
N SER A 297 -28.19 -13.08 30.72
CA SER A 297 -27.62 -13.08 32.07
C SER A 297 -28.46 -12.29 33.07
N SER A 298 -29.01 -11.12 32.68
CA SER A 298 -29.90 -10.34 33.54
C SER A 298 -31.27 -10.98 33.71
N MET A 299 -31.84 -11.57 32.65
CA MET A 299 -33.06 -12.38 32.73
C MET A 299 -32.87 -13.61 33.60
N LYS A 300 -31.73 -14.30 33.50
CA LYS A 300 -31.39 -15.45 34.36
C LYS A 300 -31.29 -15.03 35.83
N ALA A 301 -30.60 -13.92 36.13
CA ALA A 301 -30.56 -13.38 37.49
C ALA A 301 -31.95 -13.02 38.03
N PHE A 302 -32.80 -12.39 37.20
CA PHE A 302 -34.19 -12.06 37.56
C PHE A 302 -35.06 -13.31 37.81
N VAL A 303 -34.90 -14.36 37.00
CA VAL A 303 -35.59 -15.65 37.20
C VAL A 303 -35.07 -16.39 38.44
N GLU A 304 -33.77 -16.32 38.73
CA GLU A 304 -33.19 -16.85 39.98
C GLU A 304 -33.70 -16.07 41.20
N ASP A 305 -33.81 -14.75 41.14
CA ASP A 305 -34.37 -13.92 42.21
C ASP A 305 -35.87 -14.16 42.43
N HIS A 306 -36.65 -14.37 41.36
CA HIS A 306 -38.04 -14.84 41.45
C HIS A 306 -38.14 -16.24 42.07
N ARG A 307 -37.27 -17.18 41.66
CA ARG A 307 -37.21 -18.55 42.22
C ARG A 307 -36.81 -18.57 43.70
N LEU A 308 -36.02 -17.60 44.15
CA LEU A 308 -35.61 -17.41 45.54
C LEU A 308 -36.60 -16.56 46.36
N GLY A 309 -37.72 -16.12 45.78
CA GLY A 309 -38.77 -15.37 46.48
C GLY A 309 -38.41 -13.92 46.81
N LEU A 310 -37.44 -13.33 46.10
CA LEU A 310 -36.89 -12.00 46.37
C LEU A 310 -37.46 -10.89 45.46
N SER A 311 -38.55 -11.16 44.73
CA SER A 311 -39.17 -10.22 43.78
C SER A 311 -39.65 -8.93 44.48
N PRO A 312 -39.35 -7.73 43.92
CA PRO A 312 -39.77 -6.45 44.49
C PRO A 312 -41.30 -6.25 44.66
N CYS A 313 -42.12 -7.02 43.93
CA CYS A 313 -43.58 -6.89 43.95
C CYS A 313 -44.25 -7.52 45.19
N ALA A 314 -43.51 -8.20 46.06
CA ALA A 314 -44.02 -8.69 47.35
C ALA A 314 -44.13 -7.54 48.38
N ALA A 315 -45.18 -6.72 48.24
CA ALA A 315 -45.43 -5.56 49.09
C ALA A 315 -45.78 -5.96 50.53
N GLY A 316 -44.84 -5.74 51.45
CA GLY A 316 -45.01 -5.93 52.90
C GLY A 316 -44.54 -7.28 53.43
N GLY A 317 -43.91 -7.28 54.62
CA GLY A 317 -43.61 -8.52 55.36
C GLY A 317 -42.22 -9.13 55.16
N GLY A 318 -41.29 -8.47 54.45
CA GLY A 318 -39.89 -8.88 54.37
C GLY A 318 -39.14 -8.73 55.71
N GLY A 319 -39.37 -9.65 56.64
CA GLY A 319 -38.91 -9.63 58.03
C GLY A 319 -37.38 -9.68 58.20
N PRO A 320 -36.87 -9.72 59.46
CA PRO A 320 -35.44 -9.54 59.75
C PRO A 320 -34.55 -10.53 59.00
N VAL A 321 -34.99 -11.79 58.81
CA VAL A 321 -34.28 -12.80 58.00
C VAL A 321 -34.14 -12.36 56.54
N GLY A 322 -35.16 -11.75 55.94
CA GLY A 322 -35.11 -11.22 54.56
C GLY A 322 -34.34 -9.90 54.42
N GLN A 323 -34.05 -9.20 55.52
CA GLN A 323 -33.07 -8.11 55.54
C GLN A 323 -31.65 -8.68 55.70
N GLN A 324 -31.45 -9.62 56.64
CA GLN A 324 -30.19 -10.33 56.83
C GLN A 324 -29.74 -11.10 55.58
N LEU A 325 -30.64 -11.72 54.82
CA LEU A 325 -30.29 -12.41 53.58
C LEU A 325 -29.82 -11.44 52.48
N ARG A 326 -30.40 -10.24 52.40
CA ARG A 326 -29.96 -9.18 51.48
C ARG A 326 -28.62 -8.57 51.94
N GLN A 327 -28.44 -8.38 53.24
CA GLN A 327 -27.18 -7.96 53.83
C GLN A 327 -26.07 -8.98 53.53
N LEU A 328 -26.28 -10.26 53.86
CA LEU A 328 -25.37 -11.37 53.54
C LEU A 328 -25.09 -11.50 52.05
N ARG A 329 -26.06 -11.27 51.16
CA ARG A 329 -25.83 -11.33 49.71
C ARG A 329 -25.05 -10.12 49.20
N GLN A 330 -25.22 -8.94 49.78
CA GLN A 330 -24.40 -7.76 49.48
C GLN A 330 -22.98 -7.92 50.04
N ASP A 331 -22.83 -8.49 51.24
CA ASP A 331 -21.53 -8.75 51.86
C ASP A 331 -20.79 -9.91 51.19
N LEU A 332 -21.50 -10.92 50.65
CA LEU A 332 -20.92 -11.98 49.81
C LEU A 332 -20.57 -11.50 48.39
N LEU A 333 -21.24 -10.46 47.87
CA LEU A 333 -20.78 -9.76 46.66
C LEU A 333 -19.49 -8.97 46.95
N ARG A 334 -19.43 -8.20 48.05
CA ARG A 334 -18.18 -7.57 48.52
C ARG A 334 -17.08 -8.59 48.79
N GLU A 335 -17.42 -9.78 49.30
CA GLU A 335 -16.45 -10.86 49.50
C GLU A 335 -15.97 -11.44 48.17
N LYS A 336 -16.83 -11.57 47.15
CA LYS A 336 -16.41 -11.94 45.80
C LYS A 336 -15.50 -10.88 45.17
N GLU A 337 -15.87 -9.61 45.22
CA GLU A 337 -15.03 -8.49 44.76
C GLU A 337 -13.67 -8.50 45.48
N ALA A 338 -13.66 -8.72 46.81
CA ALA A 338 -12.44 -8.83 47.60
C ALA A 338 -11.61 -10.09 47.26
N ARG A 339 -12.26 -11.22 46.94
CA ARG A 339 -11.61 -12.45 46.46
C ARG A 339 -11.04 -12.27 45.06
N GLU A 340 -11.74 -11.64 44.12
CA GLU A 340 -11.25 -11.32 42.78
C GLU A 340 -10.06 -10.34 42.86
N ILE A 341 -10.11 -9.34 43.73
CA ILE A 341 -8.97 -8.46 44.04
C ILE A 341 -7.82 -9.23 44.71
N ALA A 342 -8.11 -10.22 45.56
CA ALA A 342 -7.09 -11.07 46.19
C ALA A 342 -6.47 -12.07 45.19
N GLU A 343 -7.25 -12.61 44.26
CA GLU A 343 -6.82 -13.50 43.18
C GLU A 343 -6.00 -12.74 42.14
N HIS A 344 -6.37 -11.51 41.77
CA HIS A 344 -5.54 -10.63 40.93
C HIS A 344 -4.22 -10.24 41.64
N LYS A 345 -4.25 -9.99 42.95
CA LYS A 345 -3.02 -9.81 43.76
C LYS A 345 -2.21 -11.10 43.88
N LEU A 346 -2.86 -12.27 43.93
CA LEU A 346 -2.20 -13.57 43.94
C LEU A 346 -1.58 -13.87 42.57
N GLN A 347 -2.24 -13.52 41.47
CA GLN A 347 -1.71 -13.63 40.10
C GLN A 347 -0.46 -12.75 39.95
N LEU A 348 -0.54 -11.45 40.26
CA LEU A 348 0.62 -10.55 40.29
C LEU A 348 1.73 -11.05 41.23
N SER A 349 1.38 -11.65 42.38
CA SER A 349 2.34 -12.28 43.29
C SER A 349 2.98 -13.53 42.69
N THR A 350 2.22 -14.39 41.99
CA THR A 350 2.75 -15.56 41.28
C THR A 350 3.57 -15.18 40.06
N GLU A 351 3.27 -14.08 39.39
CA GLU A 351 4.09 -13.50 38.31
C GLU A 351 5.40 -12.94 38.86
N GLN A 352 5.36 -12.23 40.01
CA GLN A 352 6.56 -11.79 40.71
C GLN A 352 7.39 -12.97 41.24
N VAL A 353 6.76 -14.00 41.80
CA VAL A 353 7.42 -15.22 42.27
C VAL A 353 7.93 -16.06 41.10
N ALA A 354 7.29 -16.04 39.94
CA ALA A 354 7.76 -16.69 38.71
C ALA A 354 8.91 -15.90 38.06
N SER A 355 8.87 -14.57 38.08
CA SER A 355 9.97 -13.69 37.66
C SER A 355 11.19 -13.88 38.57
N LEU A 356 10.99 -13.87 39.90
CA LEU A 356 12.02 -14.21 40.87
C LEU A 356 12.49 -15.67 40.73
N HIS A 357 11.61 -16.64 40.43
CA HIS A 357 12.04 -18.00 40.09
C HIS A 357 12.84 -18.04 38.79
N GLY A 358 12.53 -17.23 37.79
CA GLY A 358 13.30 -17.10 36.55
C GLY A 358 14.70 -16.53 36.82
N GLN A 359 14.79 -15.46 37.61
CA GLN A 359 16.07 -14.86 38.03
C GLN A 359 16.88 -15.82 38.92
N LEU A 360 16.24 -16.50 39.85
CA LEU A 360 16.87 -17.44 40.78
C LEU A 360 17.20 -18.78 40.10
N LYS A 361 16.46 -19.19 39.06
CA LYS A 361 16.81 -20.28 38.14
C LYS A 361 18.00 -19.89 37.27
N ALA A 362 18.03 -18.69 36.69
CA ALA A 362 19.18 -18.18 35.95
C ALA A 362 20.43 -18.06 36.84
N GLN A 363 20.29 -17.62 38.11
CA GLN A 363 21.38 -17.70 39.09
C GLN A 363 21.78 -19.15 39.42
N ARG A 364 20.83 -20.08 39.61
CA ARG A 364 21.12 -21.50 39.85
C ARG A 364 21.81 -22.14 38.65
N GLU A 365 21.46 -21.77 37.42
CA GLU A 365 22.10 -22.23 36.18
C GLU A 365 23.51 -21.63 36.02
N LEU A 366 23.69 -20.35 36.40
CA LEU A 366 25.01 -19.72 36.42
C LEU A 366 25.93 -20.32 37.50
N VAL A 367 25.38 -20.65 38.68
CA VAL A 367 26.08 -21.37 39.76
C VAL A 367 26.27 -22.86 39.42
N ALA A 368 25.37 -23.49 38.67
CA ALA A 368 25.55 -24.85 38.17
C ALA A 368 26.70 -24.92 37.18
N ARG A 369 26.74 -24.00 36.20
CA ARG A 369 27.87 -23.88 35.25
C ARG A 369 29.20 -23.58 35.94
N GLN A 370 29.19 -22.85 37.07
CA GLN A 370 30.38 -22.68 37.92
C GLN A 370 30.75 -23.93 38.74
N ARG A 371 29.80 -24.83 39.01
CA ARG A 371 30.03 -26.11 39.72
C ARG A 371 30.46 -27.24 38.79
N GLU A 372 29.94 -27.29 37.55
CA GLU A 372 30.37 -28.24 36.51
C GLU A 372 31.84 -28.08 36.14
N GLN A 373 32.40 -26.87 36.29
CA GLN A 373 33.84 -26.63 36.15
C GLN A 373 34.70 -27.21 37.29
N LEU A 374 34.10 -27.76 38.36
CA LEU A 374 34.79 -28.22 39.57
C LEU A 374 34.41 -29.63 40.06
N ARG A 375 34.76 -30.62 39.21
CA ARG A 375 35.22 -31.98 39.62
C ARG A 375 34.08 -32.99 40.02
N PRO A 376 34.35 -34.25 40.43
CA PRO A 376 34.14 -35.39 39.51
C PRO A 376 33.18 -36.48 40.03
N SER A 377 33.04 -37.54 39.23
CA SER A 377 32.20 -38.74 39.40
C SER A 377 32.23 -39.46 40.77
N HIS A 378 31.05 -39.84 41.27
CA HIS A 378 30.61 -41.21 41.66
C HIS A 378 29.06 -41.17 41.79
N HIS A 379 28.26 -42.12 41.31
CA HIS A 379 28.08 -43.55 41.68
C HIS A 379 27.39 -43.79 43.05
N ALA A 380 26.45 -44.74 43.04
CA ALA A 380 25.47 -45.11 44.10
C ALA A 380 24.41 -44.02 44.42
N GLY A 381 23.18 -44.38 44.78
CA GLY A 381 22.59 -45.74 44.82
C GLY A 381 21.15 -45.78 45.34
N THR A 382 20.47 -46.89 45.05
CA THR A 382 19.17 -47.37 45.57
C THR A 382 18.70 -46.83 46.92
N LEU A 383 17.40 -46.56 47.07
CA LEU A 383 16.58 -46.99 48.22
C LEU A 383 15.06 -46.72 47.97
N THR A 384 14.25 -47.78 47.89
CA THR A 384 12.99 -48.04 48.65
C THR A 384 11.86 -46.98 48.77
N ARG A 385 10.55 -47.31 48.85
CA ARG A 385 9.78 -48.59 48.85
C ARG A 385 8.30 -48.29 49.21
N ASP A 386 7.34 -49.17 48.80
CA ASP A 386 5.92 -49.34 49.22
C ASP A 386 5.06 -48.06 49.42
N LEU A 387 3.91 -47.88 48.78
CA LEU A 387 2.61 -48.55 49.04
C LEU A 387 1.65 -48.08 47.91
N GLU A 388 0.88 -48.87 47.15
CA GLU A 388 -0.03 -50.00 47.46
C GLU A 388 -1.02 -49.77 48.61
N ALA A 389 -2.33 -49.98 48.49
CA ALA A 389 -3.22 -50.21 47.35
C ALA A 389 -4.68 -50.08 47.88
N HIS A 390 -5.68 -50.05 46.99
CA HIS A 390 -7.03 -50.68 47.11
C HIS A 390 -7.90 -50.15 45.95
N ARG A 391 -8.33 -50.99 44.98
CA ARG A 391 -9.39 -52.02 45.03
C ARG A 391 -10.83 -51.45 45.08
N SER A 392 -11.82 -52.00 44.39
CA SER A 392 -11.87 -52.88 43.19
C SER A 392 -13.34 -53.08 42.78
N SER A 393 -13.60 -53.48 41.53
CA SER A 393 -14.95 -53.73 40.98
C SER A 393 -15.50 -55.15 41.25
N SER A 394 -16.82 -55.30 41.09
CA SER A 394 -17.58 -56.55 40.76
C SER A 394 -18.94 -56.10 40.14
N PRO A 395 -19.78 -56.94 39.48
CA PRO A 395 -20.04 -58.37 39.67
C PRO A 395 -19.90 -59.20 38.34
N PRO A 396 -20.39 -60.47 38.19
CA PRO A 396 -21.83 -60.77 38.01
C PRO A 396 -22.41 -62.16 38.45
N GLN A 397 -23.73 -62.18 38.69
CA GLN A 397 -24.70 -63.29 38.47
C GLN A 397 -24.69 -64.58 39.34
N HIS A 398 -25.61 -65.52 39.05
CA HIS A 398 -26.43 -66.23 40.06
C HIS A 398 -26.34 -67.78 40.18
N ALA A 399 -26.83 -68.25 41.33
CA ALA A 399 -27.13 -69.62 41.80
C ALA A 399 -28.24 -70.35 40.99
N GLN A 400 -28.53 -71.68 41.09
CA GLN A 400 -27.99 -72.83 41.87
C GLN A 400 -28.38 -74.20 41.22
N LYS A 401 -27.88 -75.33 41.75
CA LYS A 401 -28.26 -76.75 41.44
C LYS A 401 -29.21 -77.32 42.56
N PRO A 402 -29.64 -78.61 42.70
CA PRO A 402 -29.32 -79.90 41.98
C PRO A 402 -30.55 -80.87 41.65
N VAL A 403 -30.52 -81.73 40.61
CA VAL A 403 -30.23 -83.21 40.51
C VAL A 403 -31.36 -84.26 40.81
N SER A 404 -31.55 -85.23 39.87
CA SER A 404 -32.23 -86.58 39.99
C SER A 404 -33.78 -86.64 40.19
N THR A 405 -34.54 -87.72 39.89
CA THR A 405 -34.25 -89.11 39.40
C THR A 405 -35.39 -89.73 38.52
N ARG A 406 -35.30 -91.04 38.21
CA ARG A 406 -36.02 -91.90 37.21
C ARG A 406 -37.25 -92.67 37.73
N GLY A 407 -38.27 -92.90 36.87
CA GLY A 407 -39.35 -93.92 37.02
C GLY A 407 -40.75 -93.37 37.36
N THR A 408 -41.90 -93.97 36.98
CA THR A 408 -42.18 -95.17 36.15
C THR A 408 -43.63 -95.11 35.58
N MET A 409 -44.09 -96.12 34.84
CA MET A 409 -45.49 -96.29 34.34
C MET A 409 -46.53 -96.36 35.51
N THR A 410 -47.86 -96.19 35.34
CA THR A 410 -48.76 -96.35 34.17
C THR A 410 -50.09 -95.59 34.41
N GLU A 411 -50.89 -95.23 33.37
CA GLU A 411 -52.35 -95.50 33.25
C GLU A 411 -53.15 -94.65 32.21
N LEU A 412 -53.91 -95.36 31.36
CA LEU A 412 -55.27 -95.07 30.86
C LEU A 412 -55.67 -93.73 30.18
N SER A 413 -55.60 -93.74 28.84
CA SER A 413 -56.74 -93.58 27.91
C SER A 413 -57.65 -92.34 27.89
N LEU A 414 -57.45 -91.31 28.72
CA LEU A 414 -58.17 -90.02 28.58
C LEU A 414 -57.25 -88.86 28.17
N GLN A 415 -55.98 -88.92 28.59
CA GLN A 415 -54.97 -87.89 28.30
C GLN A 415 -54.55 -87.84 26.82
N GLN A 416 -54.75 -88.91 26.05
CA GLN A 416 -54.39 -88.98 24.62
C GLN A 416 -55.38 -88.25 23.70
N LEU A 417 -56.68 -88.20 24.04
CA LEU A 417 -57.66 -87.42 23.27
C LEU A 417 -57.46 -85.92 23.49
N LEU A 418 -57.29 -85.49 24.75
CA LEU A 418 -56.89 -84.11 25.06
C LEU A 418 -55.52 -83.75 24.46
N GLY A 419 -54.60 -84.72 24.37
CA GLY A 419 -53.31 -84.56 23.67
C GLY A 419 -53.46 -84.34 22.16
N LEU A 420 -54.38 -85.07 21.50
CA LEU A 420 -54.68 -84.90 20.08
C LEU A 420 -55.45 -83.61 19.79
N GLU A 421 -56.39 -83.22 20.63
CA GLU A 421 -57.13 -81.95 20.50
C GLU A 421 -56.19 -80.75 20.74
N ALA A 422 -55.32 -80.83 21.75
CA ALA A 422 -54.24 -79.85 21.96
C ALA A 422 -53.21 -79.85 20.81
N ALA A 423 -52.94 -80.98 20.17
CA ALA A 423 -52.10 -81.03 18.97
C ALA A 423 -52.78 -80.40 17.76
N GLN A 424 -54.08 -80.61 17.56
CA GLN A 424 -54.86 -80.02 16.47
C GLN A 424 -55.06 -78.51 16.66
N GLN A 425 -55.20 -78.04 17.91
CA GLN A 425 -55.13 -76.61 18.24
C GLN A 425 -53.73 -76.04 17.95
N ARG A 426 -52.64 -76.75 18.30
CA ARG A 426 -51.26 -76.32 17.95
C ARG A 426 -51.02 -76.26 16.44
N VAL A 427 -51.58 -77.19 15.66
CA VAL A 427 -51.51 -77.12 14.19
C VAL A 427 -52.20 -75.85 13.70
N ARG A 428 -53.41 -75.52 14.19
CA ARG A 428 -54.12 -74.29 13.81
C ARG A 428 -53.41 -73.00 14.24
N THR A 429 -52.74 -72.99 15.40
CA THR A 429 -51.91 -71.83 15.78
C THR A 429 -50.65 -71.74 14.93
N LEU A 430 -50.02 -72.87 14.56
CA LEU A 430 -48.88 -72.88 13.64
C LEU A 430 -49.27 -72.48 12.20
N GLU A 431 -50.48 -72.81 11.74
CA GLU A 431 -51.04 -72.35 10.47
C GLU A 431 -51.23 -70.81 10.49
N LEU A 432 -51.85 -70.26 11.54
CA LEU A 432 -51.98 -68.81 11.74
C LEU A 432 -50.62 -68.10 11.91
N GLU A 433 -49.67 -68.71 12.62
CA GLU A 433 -48.30 -68.20 12.75
C GLU A 433 -47.55 -68.20 11.41
N ALA A 434 -47.81 -69.19 10.55
CA ALA A 434 -47.26 -69.29 9.20
C ALA A 434 -47.88 -68.26 8.23
N GLU A 435 -49.19 -67.99 8.31
CA GLU A 435 -49.81 -66.87 7.58
C GLU A 435 -49.29 -65.50 8.07
N LEU A 436 -49.05 -65.37 9.38
CA LEU A 436 -48.42 -64.19 9.98
C LEU A 436 -46.91 -64.08 9.64
N GLU A 437 -46.21 -65.19 9.36
CA GLU A 437 -44.89 -65.15 8.73
C GLU A 437 -44.97 -64.74 7.26
N ALA A 438 -45.83 -65.38 6.45
CA ALA A 438 -45.96 -65.07 5.03
C ALA A 438 -46.27 -63.58 4.79
N THR A 439 -47.16 -63.00 5.59
CA THR A 439 -47.48 -61.57 5.54
C THR A 439 -46.36 -60.67 6.11
N ARG A 440 -45.55 -61.14 7.07
CA ARG A 440 -44.31 -60.45 7.51
C ARG A 440 -43.24 -60.47 6.42
N VAL A 441 -43.00 -61.62 5.77
CA VAL A 441 -42.03 -61.78 4.68
C VAL A 441 -42.44 -60.92 3.48
N ALA A 442 -43.72 -60.91 3.10
CA ALA A 442 -44.22 -60.04 2.03
C ALA A 442 -43.99 -58.55 2.35
N ARG A 443 -44.27 -58.10 3.58
CA ARG A 443 -43.97 -56.72 4.01
C ARG A 443 -42.47 -56.42 4.05
N GLN A 444 -41.63 -57.37 4.46
CA GLN A 444 -40.17 -57.20 4.44
C GLN A 444 -39.63 -57.11 3.01
N GLN A 445 -40.18 -57.89 2.07
CA GLN A 445 -39.84 -57.79 0.65
C GLN A 445 -40.25 -56.42 0.08
N GLN A 446 -41.42 -55.89 0.48
CA GLN A 446 -41.84 -54.54 0.09
C GLN A 446 -40.96 -53.43 0.73
N GLU A 447 -40.73 -53.45 2.05
CA GLU A 447 -39.81 -52.52 2.74
C GLU A 447 -38.41 -52.55 2.10
N MET A 448 -37.93 -53.73 1.69
CA MET A 448 -36.65 -53.87 0.98
C MET A 448 -36.70 -53.30 -0.44
N ALA A 449 -37.77 -53.50 -1.21
CA ALA A 449 -37.91 -52.91 -2.55
C ALA A 449 -37.95 -51.38 -2.51
N GLU A 450 -38.71 -50.80 -1.57
CA GLU A 450 -38.78 -49.36 -1.34
C GLU A 450 -37.42 -48.77 -0.89
N LEU A 451 -36.61 -49.52 -0.13
CA LEU A 451 -35.25 -49.14 0.21
C LEU A 451 -34.26 -49.23 -0.96
N HIS A 452 -34.42 -50.19 -1.88
CA HIS A 452 -33.59 -50.24 -3.09
C HIS A 452 -33.92 -49.08 -4.04
N SER A 453 -35.21 -48.72 -4.23
CA SER A 453 -35.60 -47.55 -5.01
C SER A 453 -34.93 -46.28 -4.50
N ARG A 454 -34.99 -46.04 -3.18
CA ARG A 454 -34.38 -44.86 -2.55
C ARG A 454 -32.85 -44.84 -2.56
N LEU A 455 -32.21 -46.01 -2.53
CA LEU A 455 -30.75 -46.08 -2.71
C LEU A 455 -30.37 -45.74 -4.15
N GLN A 456 -31.10 -46.28 -5.14
CA GLN A 456 -30.88 -45.96 -6.55
C GLN A 456 -31.14 -44.47 -6.84
N GLU A 457 -32.22 -43.88 -6.30
CA GLU A 457 -32.51 -42.44 -6.37
C GLU A 457 -31.36 -41.59 -5.81
N GLN A 458 -30.71 -42.02 -4.72
CA GLN A 458 -29.56 -41.33 -4.13
C GLN A 458 -28.25 -41.58 -4.90
N GLU A 459 -28.05 -42.74 -5.50
CA GLU A 459 -26.92 -43.02 -6.38
C GLU A 459 -27.02 -42.17 -7.66
N GLU A 460 -28.20 -42.06 -8.26
CA GLU A 460 -28.49 -41.18 -9.40
C GLU A 460 -28.30 -39.68 -9.06
N GLU A 461 -28.70 -39.23 -7.86
CA GLU A 461 -28.43 -37.86 -7.38
C GLU A 461 -26.92 -37.60 -7.15
N ILE A 462 -26.20 -38.56 -6.56
CA ILE A 462 -24.75 -38.47 -6.34
C ILE A 462 -23.99 -38.43 -7.67
N ASP A 463 -24.38 -39.24 -8.65
CA ASP A 463 -23.77 -39.22 -9.98
C ASP A 463 -24.07 -37.92 -10.74
N ALA A 464 -25.30 -37.40 -10.64
CA ALA A 464 -25.64 -36.09 -11.21
C ALA A 464 -24.82 -34.95 -10.60
N LEU A 465 -24.58 -34.99 -9.28
CA LEU A 465 -23.71 -34.03 -8.59
C LEU A 465 -22.24 -34.16 -8.99
N HIS A 466 -21.72 -35.37 -9.18
CA HIS A 466 -20.36 -35.58 -9.71
C HIS A 466 -20.22 -35.00 -11.12
N HIS A 467 -21.14 -35.30 -12.04
CA HIS A 467 -21.11 -34.74 -13.40
C HIS A 467 -21.22 -33.20 -13.39
N ALA A 468 -22.03 -32.61 -12.50
CA ALA A 468 -22.15 -31.16 -12.35
C ALA A 468 -20.87 -30.50 -11.80
N VAL A 469 -20.11 -31.20 -10.94
CA VAL A 469 -18.80 -30.74 -10.45
C VAL A 469 -17.73 -30.90 -11.53
N GLU A 470 -17.68 -32.03 -12.23
CA GLU A 470 -16.72 -32.25 -13.32
C GLU A 470 -16.92 -31.27 -14.47
N ALA A 471 -18.16 -30.96 -14.86
CA ALA A 471 -18.48 -29.94 -15.85
C ALA A 471 -17.96 -28.54 -15.49
N GLN A 472 -17.84 -28.21 -14.19
CA GLN A 472 -17.23 -26.96 -13.72
C GLN A 472 -15.70 -27.06 -13.60
N VAL A 473 -15.17 -28.23 -13.27
CA VAL A 473 -13.73 -28.46 -13.04
C VAL A 473 -12.95 -28.63 -14.35
N CYS A 474 -13.51 -29.26 -15.38
CA CYS A 474 -12.85 -29.45 -16.68
C CYS A 474 -12.37 -28.14 -17.33
N PRO A 475 -13.20 -27.11 -17.57
CA PRO A 475 -12.74 -25.86 -18.19
C PRO A 475 -11.71 -25.10 -17.33
N LEU A 476 -11.68 -25.33 -16.01
CA LEU A 476 -10.64 -24.80 -15.14
C LEU A 476 -9.31 -25.56 -15.30
N ARG A 477 -9.33 -26.89 -15.48
CA ARG A 477 -8.14 -27.68 -15.81
C ARG A 477 -7.58 -27.30 -17.18
N ASP A 478 -8.44 -27.16 -18.19
CA ASP A 478 -8.04 -26.77 -19.54
C ASP A 478 -7.39 -25.39 -19.54
N LYS A 479 -7.98 -24.42 -18.82
CA LYS A 479 -7.39 -23.09 -18.66
C LYS A 479 -6.08 -23.09 -17.86
N ILE A 480 -5.93 -23.97 -16.88
CA ILE A 480 -4.64 -24.16 -16.18
C ILE A 480 -3.57 -24.73 -17.14
N CYS A 481 -3.93 -25.70 -17.99
CA CYS A 481 -3.01 -26.26 -18.98
C CYS A 481 -2.59 -25.21 -20.02
N SER A 482 -3.54 -24.46 -20.59
CA SER A 482 -3.27 -23.35 -21.51
C SER A 482 -2.32 -22.31 -20.91
N LEU A 483 -2.50 -21.94 -19.64
CA LEU A 483 -1.62 -20.99 -18.94
C LEU A 483 -0.22 -21.58 -18.65
N GLN A 484 -0.09 -22.90 -18.51
CA GLN A 484 1.22 -23.56 -18.40
C GLN A 484 1.95 -23.57 -19.74
N ASP A 485 1.26 -23.87 -20.84
CA ASP A 485 1.83 -23.82 -22.19
C ASP A 485 2.25 -22.39 -22.59
N ASP A 486 1.44 -21.37 -22.28
CA ASP A 486 1.78 -19.96 -22.46
C ASP A 486 3.03 -19.54 -21.68
N LEU A 487 3.19 -20.01 -20.44
CA LEU A 487 4.38 -19.76 -19.64
C LEU A 487 5.62 -20.44 -20.25
N VAL A 488 5.51 -21.69 -20.69
CA VAL A 488 6.60 -22.41 -21.36
C VAL A 488 6.98 -21.74 -22.70
N ALA A 489 6.02 -21.21 -23.46
CA ALA A 489 6.28 -20.44 -24.67
C ALA A 489 7.01 -19.12 -24.38
N ARG A 490 6.65 -18.42 -23.29
CA ARG A 490 7.34 -17.20 -22.82
C ARG A 490 8.75 -17.51 -22.32
N GLU A 491 8.98 -18.63 -21.63
CA GLU A 491 10.32 -19.05 -21.21
C GLU A 491 11.23 -19.41 -22.39
N ARG A 492 10.69 -20.09 -23.42
CA ARG A 492 11.41 -20.38 -24.67
C ARG A 492 11.85 -19.10 -25.39
N THR A 493 10.92 -18.19 -25.66
CA THR A 493 11.21 -16.92 -26.35
C THR A 493 12.16 -16.01 -25.57
N LEU A 494 12.04 -15.94 -24.23
CA LEU A 494 13.02 -15.26 -23.38
C LEU A 494 14.41 -15.93 -23.39
N SER A 495 14.48 -17.25 -23.55
CA SER A 495 15.74 -17.99 -23.67
C SER A 495 16.41 -17.76 -25.01
N GLU A 496 15.65 -17.76 -26.11
CA GLU A 496 16.16 -17.36 -27.43
C GLU A 496 16.69 -15.93 -27.45
N LEU A 497 15.96 -14.98 -26.86
CA LEU A 497 16.38 -13.57 -26.82
C LEU A 497 17.67 -13.40 -26.01
N LYS A 498 17.80 -14.09 -24.87
CA LYS A 498 19.06 -14.16 -24.10
C LYS A 498 20.21 -14.75 -24.92
N GLU A 499 19.94 -15.75 -25.76
CA GLU A 499 20.96 -16.37 -26.60
C GLU A 499 21.40 -15.47 -27.77
N ARG A 500 20.47 -14.76 -28.41
CA ARG A 500 20.79 -13.74 -29.43
C ARG A 500 21.68 -12.64 -28.84
N LEU A 501 21.35 -12.12 -27.65
CA LEU A 501 22.19 -11.14 -26.94
C LEU A 501 23.58 -11.67 -26.58
N ARG A 502 23.73 -12.97 -26.25
CA ARG A 502 25.05 -13.59 -26.04
C ARG A 502 25.86 -13.65 -27.34
N GLN A 503 25.24 -14.01 -28.46
CA GLN A 503 25.89 -14.06 -29.76
C GLN A 503 26.31 -12.66 -30.26
N GLU A 504 25.49 -11.64 -30.02
CA GLU A 504 25.85 -10.23 -30.29
C GLU A 504 27.02 -9.76 -29.43
N LEU A 505 27.02 -10.07 -28.13
CA LEU A 505 28.15 -9.79 -27.23
C LEU A 505 29.43 -10.55 -27.61
N ALA A 506 29.32 -11.77 -28.15
CA ALA A 506 30.46 -12.52 -28.67
C ALA A 506 31.06 -11.85 -29.92
N ARG A 507 30.22 -11.55 -30.92
CA ARG A 507 30.63 -10.82 -32.14
C ARG A 507 31.26 -9.46 -31.84
N ALA A 508 30.73 -8.72 -30.86
CA ALA A 508 31.29 -7.45 -30.42
C ALA A 508 32.69 -7.59 -29.79
N ARG A 509 32.93 -8.68 -29.03
CA ARG A 509 34.25 -9.00 -28.48
C ARG A 509 35.24 -9.42 -29.56
N GLU A 510 34.82 -10.27 -30.49
CA GLU A 510 35.64 -10.71 -31.63
C GLU A 510 36.07 -9.52 -32.51
N ALA A 511 35.15 -8.60 -32.81
CA ALA A 511 35.46 -7.36 -33.53
C ALA A 511 36.47 -6.49 -32.77
N HIS A 512 36.28 -6.29 -31.46
CA HIS A 512 37.21 -5.52 -30.64
C HIS A 512 38.60 -6.18 -30.55
N GLU A 513 38.66 -7.51 -30.43
CA GLU A 513 39.92 -8.24 -30.51
C GLU A 513 40.60 -8.10 -31.86
N ALA A 514 39.85 -8.15 -32.97
CA ALA A 514 40.39 -7.92 -34.31
C ALA A 514 40.99 -6.50 -34.42
N ASP A 515 40.36 -5.48 -33.84
CA ASP A 515 40.92 -4.13 -33.78
C ASP A 515 42.18 -4.03 -32.92
N VAL A 516 42.20 -4.66 -31.74
CA VAL A 516 43.42 -4.75 -30.91
C VAL A 516 44.55 -5.46 -31.66
N ARG A 517 44.26 -6.51 -32.44
CA ARG A 517 45.25 -7.19 -33.30
C ARG A 517 45.73 -6.27 -34.43
N ARG A 518 44.84 -5.54 -35.11
CA ARG A 518 45.18 -4.54 -36.15
C ARG A 518 46.05 -3.39 -35.60
N LEU A 519 45.77 -2.90 -34.40
CA LEU A 519 46.56 -1.87 -33.74
C LEU A 519 47.97 -2.37 -33.34
N ARG A 520 48.08 -3.61 -32.85
CA ARG A 520 49.38 -4.24 -32.55
C ARG A 520 50.25 -4.42 -33.79
N LEU A 521 49.67 -4.80 -34.93
CA LEU A 521 50.39 -4.90 -36.20
C LEU A 521 50.93 -3.53 -36.64
N ARG A 522 50.09 -2.49 -36.67
CA ARG A 522 50.52 -1.12 -37.01
C ARG A 522 51.60 -0.57 -36.08
N LEU A 523 51.53 -0.88 -34.78
CA LEU A 523 52.57 -0.51 -33.82
C LEU A 523 53.91 -1.19 -34.15
N HIS A 524 53.88 -2.45 -34.56
CA HIS A 524 55.09 -3.18 -34.95
C HIS A 524 55.65 -2.72 -36.30
N GLU A 525 54.81 -2.40 -37.28
CA GLU A 525 55.20 -1.77 -38.54
C GLU A 525 55.92 -0.43 -38.29
N ALA A 526 55.37 0.42 -37.43
CA ALA A 526 55.99 1.69 -37.04
C ALA A 526 57.35 1.49 -36.34
N GLN A 527 57.47 0.48 -35.47
CA GLN A 527 58.75 0.11 -34.84
C GLN A 527 59.79 -0.36 -35.87
N GLN A 528 59.39 -1.17 -36.85
CA GLN A 528 60.30 -1.61 -37.92
C GLN A 528 60.75 -0.46 -38.83
N LEU A 529 59.86 0.48 -39.16
CA LEU A 529 60.22 1.68 -39.93
C LEU A 529 61.20 2.56 -39.16
N HIS A 530 60.98 2.75 -37.85
CA HIS A 530 61.91 3.49 -37.00
C HIS A 530 63.29 2.82 -36.89
N ALA A 531 63.34 1.49 -36.78
CA ALA A 531 64.60 0.74 -36.78
C ALA A 531 65.37 0.91 -38.10
N LYS A 532 64.70 0.77 -39.25
CA LYS A 532 65.28 0.97 -40.58
C LYS A 532 65.81 2.41 -40.78
N ALA A 533 65.10 3.42 -40.27
CA ALA A 533 65.57 4.80 -40.29
C ALA A 533 66.85 5.01 -39.45
N GLN A 534 66.94 4.40 -38.26
CA GLN A 534 68.18 4.41 -37.46
C GLN A 534 69.34 3.70 -38.17
N GLU A 535 69.08 2.60 -38.89
CA GLU A 535 70.10 1.86 -39.63
C GLU A 535 70.61 2.65 -40.85
N ALA A 536 69.72 3.31 -41.59
CA ALA A 536 70.09 4.20 -42.69
C ALA A 536 70.98 5.36 -42.20
N LEU A 537 70.59 6.06 -41.12
CA LEU A 537 71.40 7.11 -40.50
C LEU A 537 72.79 6.61 -40.06
N ARG A 538 72.89 5.39 -39.52
CA ARG A 538 74.18 4.79 -39.16
C ARG A 538 75.04 4.50 -40.40
N ALA A 539 74.44 4.06 -41.50
CA ALA A 539 75.16 3.82 -42.77
C ALA A 539 75.68 5.13 -43.38
N GLU A 540 74.86 6.19 -43.41
CA GLU A 540 75.27 7.52 -43.90
C GLU A 540 76.41 8.12 -43.07
N ILE A 541 76.36 8.01 -41.74
CA ILE A 541 77.45 8.45 -40.86
C ILE A 541 78.77 7.71 -41.17
N LEU A 542 78.71 6.43 -41.55
CA LEU A 542 79.88 5.65 -41.95
C LEU A 542 80.41 6.04 -43.33
N THR A 543 79.55 6.27 -44.34
CA THR A 543 80.01 6.70 -45.67
C THR A 543 80.58 8.12 -45.66
N LEU A 544 80.02 9.03 -44.85
CA LEU A 544 80.58 10.37 -44.61
C LEU A 544 81.95 10.30 -43.92
N ARG A 545 82.12 9.39 -42.95
CA ARG A 545 83.42 9.15 -42.30
C ARG A 545 84.46 8.61 -43.28
N ASP A 546 84.10 7.62 -44.10
CA ASP A 546 85.00 6.96 -45.03
C ASP A 546 85.41 7.87 -46.20
N THR A 547 84.48 8.68 -46.74
CA THR A 547 84.78 9.63 -47.81
C THR A 547 85.75 10.72 -47.36
N LEU A 548 85.54 11.29 -46.16
CA LEU A 548 86.41 12.35 -45.63
C LEU A 548 87.76 11.81 -45.12
N SER A 549 87.86 10.51 -44.81
CA SER A 549 89.15 9.86 -44.50
C SER A 549 90.14 9.81 -45.67
N ARG A 550 89.69 10.08 -46.91
CA ARG A 550 90.45 9.90 -48.15
C ARG A 550 90.94 11.20 -48.82
N SER A 551 90.50 12.38 -48.37
CA SER A 551 90.55 13.60 -49.20
C SER A 551 91.35 14.78 -48.66
N VAL A 552 91.60 14.89 -47.35
CA VAL A 552 92.22 16.09 -46.73
C VAL A 552 93.18 15.70 -45.57
N PRO A 553 94.28 16.45 -45.31
CA PRO A 553 95.15 16.21 -44.15
C PRO A 553 94.38 16.25 -42.81
N LYS A 554 94.72 15.34 -41.90
CA LYS A 554 93.85 14.92 -40.78
C LYS A 554 93.27 16.05 -39.93
N ASP A 555 94.05 17.07 -39.60
CA ASP A 555 93.63 18.08 -38.62
C ASP A 555 92.72 19.15 -39.23
N GLU A 556 93.01 19.59 -40.46
CA GLU A 556 92.11 20.46 -41.24
C GLU A 556 90.86 19.68 -41.70
N ALA A 557 91.03 18.40 -42.07
CA ALA A 557 89.93 17.49 -42.36
C ALA A 557 88.98 17.36 -41.18
N ALA A 558 89.51 17.14 -39.97
CA ALA A 558 88.72 17.01 -38.75
C ALA A 558 88.04 18.32 -38.36
N ALA A 559 88.70 19.46 -38.52
CA ALA A 559 88.09 20.77 -38.25
C ALA A 559 86.93 21.07 -39.23
N ALA A 560 87.15 20.84 -40.53
CA ALA A 560 86.11 21.02 -41.56
C ALA A 560 84.96 20.02 -41.39
N LEU A 561 85.25 18.74 -41.13
CA LEU A 561 84.26 17.70 -40.83
C LEU A 561 83.45 18.07 -39.60
N ASN A 562 84.08 18.41 -38.48
CA ASN A 562 83.37 18.73 -37.24
C ASN A 562 82.45 19.94 -37.41
N LYS A 563 82.86 20.96 -38.19
CA LYS A 563 82.03 22.13 -38.50
C LYS A 563 80.89 21.81 -39.47
N ALA A 564 81.12 20.99 -40.50
CA ALA A 564 80.09 20.56 -41.44
C ALA A 564 79.08 19.61 -40.77
N VAL A 565 79.55 18.71 -39.91
CA VAL A 565 78.72 17.79 -39.12
C VAL A 565 77.99 18.53 -38.00
N SER A 566 78.54 19.61 -37.42
CA SER A 566 77.76 20.44 -36.50
C SER A 566 76.65 21.19 -37.23
N SER A 567 76.94 21.83 -38.38
CA SER A 567 75.92 22.55 -39.15
C SER A 567 74.85 21.63 -39.74
N GLU A 568 75.21 20.43 -40.24
CA GLU A 568 74.22 19.46 -40.73
C GLU A 568 73.44 18.85 -39.56
N ARG A 569 74.04 18.62 -38.38
CA ARG A 569 73.29 18.22 -37.19
C ARG A 569 72.31 19.30 -36.72
N GLU A 570 72.71 20.56 -36.70
CA GLU A 570 71.84 21.70 -36.37
C GLU A 570 70.71 21.82 -37.40
N GLN A 571 71.01 21.64 -38.70
CA GLN A 571 69.99 21.70 -39.75
C GLN A 571 69.04 20.48 -39.74
N GLN A 572 69.54 19.27 -39.48
CA GLN A 572 68.71 18.07 -39.30
C GLN A 572 67.90 18.13 -38.01
N GLN A 573 68.46 18.65 -36.92
CA GLN A 573 67.69 18.95 -35.71
C GLN A 573 66.60 19.98 -36.00
N GLY A 574 66.87 21.05 -36.75
CA GLY A 574 65.86 21.99 -37.22
C GLY A 574 64.73 21.29 -37.98
N ARG A 575 65.07 20.56 -39.06
CA ARG A 575 64.11 19.79 -39.87
C ARG A 575 63.29 18.81 -39.02
N HIS A 576 63.91 18.08 -38.10
CA HIS A 576 63.19 17.13 -37.24
C HIS A 576 62.32 17.82 -36.18
N HIS A 577 62.71 18.97 -35.63
CA HIS A 577 61.82 19.73 -34.75
C HIS A 577 60.63 20.29 -35.54
N GLU A 578 60.82 20.74 -36.78
CA GLU A 578 59.72 21.17 -37.66
C GLU A 578 58.79 20.01 -38.05
N GLU A 579 59.36 18.85 -38.42
CA GLU A 579 58.62 17.62 -38.74
C GLU A 579 57.82 17.10 -37.53
N ILE A 580 58.43 17.07 -36.35
CA ILE A 580 57.74 16.75 -35.09
C ILE A 580 56.64 17.76 -34.81
N ARG A 581 56.87 19.08 -35.01
CA ARG A 581 55.85 20.11 -34.80
C ARG A 581 54.65 19.93 -35.74
N LEU A 582 54.90 19.63 -37.02
CA LEU A 582 53.86 19.36 -38.03
C LEU A 582 53.11 18.05 -37.75
N LEU A 583 53.80 17.02 -37.26
CA LEU A 583 53.16 15.78 -36.80
C LEU A 583 52.31 16.03 -35.55
N GLU A 584 52.79 16.78 -34.56
CA GLU A 584 51.99 17.15 -33.39
C GLU A 584 50.80 18.04 -33.76
N GLU A 585 50.96 19.00 -34.68
CA GLU A 585 49.87 19.84 -35.19
C GLU A 585 48.79 18.99 -35.90
N THR A 586 49.19 18.05 -36.76
CA THR A 586 48.24 17.16 -37.45
C THR A 586 47.62 16.11 -36.54
N TRP A 587 48.33 15.62 -35.51
CA TRP A 587 47.75 14.77 -34.47
C TRP A 587 46.81 15.56 -33.54
N ARG A 588 47.15 16.78 -33.13
CA ARG A 588 46.25 17.69 -32.38
C ARG A 588 44.97 17.94 -33.17
N GLY A 589 45.06 18.35 -34.43
CA GLY A 589 43.89 18.56 -35.30
C GLY A 589 43.03 17.31 -35.50
N ARG A 590 43.63 16.11 -35.58
CA ARG A 590 42.87 14.83 -35.64
C ARG A 590 42.19 14.49 -34.32
N LEU A 591 42.86 14.69 -33.18
CA LEU A 591 42.29 14.46 -31.86
C LEU A 591 41.19 15.47 -31.52
N GLU A 592 41.33 16.72 -31.96
CA GLU A 592 40.31 17.77 -31.85
C GLU A 592 39.10 17.45 -32.75
N ALA A 593 39.31 16.96 -33.98
CA ALA A 593 38.22 16.53 -34.86
C ALA A 593 37.47 15.30 -34.30
N GLU A 594 38.18 14.29 -33.75
CA GLU A 594 37.54 13.15 -33.08
C GLU A 594 36.84 13.56 -31.79
N ARG A 595 37.41 14.48 -31.00
CA ARG A 595 36.76 15.07 -29.83
C ARG A 595 35.46 15.77 -30.23
N GLN A 596 35.48 16.61 -31.27
CA GLN A 596 34.28 17.28 -31.78
C GLN A 596 33.23 16.30 -32.29
N ARG A 597 33.64 15.21 -32.97
CA ARG A 597 32.73 14.12 -33.38
C ARG A 597 32.08 13.43 -32.19
N LEU A 598 32.85 13.13 -31.14
CA LEU A 598 32.35 12.51 -29.91
C LEU A 598 31.43 13.45 -29.12
N GLU A 599 31.78 14.75 -29.02
CA GLU A 599 30.93 15.77 -28.41
C GLU A 599 29.62 15.96 -29.18
N GLN A 600 29.65 15.96 -30.52
CA GLN A 600 28.45 15.99 -31.37
C GLN A 600 27.60 14.72 -31.21
N ALA A 601 28.20 13.53 -31.23
CA ALA A 601 27.49 12.26 -31.04
C ALA A 601 26.90 12.14 -29.63
N GLN A 602 27.57 12.69 -28.61
CA GLN A 602 27.06 12.78 -27.25
C GLN A 602 25.89 13.77 -27.17
N ALA A 603 26.00 14.95 -27.78
CA ALA A 603 24.93 15.94 -27.84
C ALA A 603 23.68 15.44 -28.58
N GLN A 604 23.86 14.68 -29.66
CA GLN A 604 22.77 13.98 -30.36
C GLN A 604 22.10 12.95 -29.44
N ARG A 605 22.88 12.09 -28.78
CA ARG A 605 22.35 11.09 -27.83
C ARG A 605 21.61 11.73 -26.65
N THR A 606 22.07 12.86 -26.12
CA THR A 606 21.33 13.58 -25.07
C THR A 606 20.05 14.20 -25.62
N ALA A 607 20.06 14.79 -26.82
CA ALA A 607 18.86 15.34 -27.45
C ALA A 607 17.81 14.25 -27.76
N ASP A 608 18.23 13.05 -28.17
CA ASP A 608 17.33 11.93 -28.44
C ASP A 608 16.80 11.29 -27.16
N LEU A 609 17.60 11.20 -26.09
CA LEU A 609 17.12 10.83 -24.75
C LEU A 609 16.14 11.87 -24.20
N GLU A 610 16.38 13.17 -24.42
CA GLU A 610 15.44 14.24 -24.06
C GLU A 610 14.14 14.13 -24.86
N ARG A 611 14.19 13.87 -26.17
CA ARG A 611 13.00 13.61 -27.00
C ARG A 611 12.22 12.38 -26.52
N GLN A 612 12.91 11.29 -26.19
CA GLN A 612 12.28 10.09 -25.61
C GLN A 612 11.65 10.39 -24.25
N CYS A 613 12.33 11.11 -23.35
CA CYS A 613 11.78 11.56 -22.09
C CYS A 613 10.55 12.48 -22.26
N GLN A 614 10.58 13.40 -23.24
CA GLN A 614 9.45 14.28 -23.57
C GLN A 614 8.27 13.49 -24.15
N LEU A 615 8.51 12.49 -25.01
CA LEU A 615 7.47 11.58 -25.50
C LEU A 615 6.88 10.74 -24.36
N HIS A 616 7.72 10.19 -23.47
CA HIS A 616 7.25 9.42 -22.31
C HIS A 616 6.47 10.30 -21.32
N ALA A 617 6.88 11.56 -21.13
CA ALA A 617 6.14 12.54 -20.35
C ALA A 617 4.79 12.87 -20.99
N ARG A 618 4.75 13.14 -22.31
CA ARG A 618 3.51 13.42 -23.06
C ARG A 618 2.53 12.24 -23.00
N LEU A 619 3.00 11.01 -23.20
CA LEU A 619 2.19 9.80 -23.07
C LEU A 619 1.69 9.58 -21.64
N ARG A 620 2.53 9.85 -20.62
CA ARG A 620 2.10 9.80 -19.21
C ARG A 620 1.07 10.88 -18.87
N THR A 621 1.21 12.10 -19.40
CA THR A 621 0.20 13.16 -19.20
C THR A 621 -1.09 12.85 -19.94
N TRP A 622 -1.01 12.34 -21.17
CA TRP A 622 -2.18 11.94 -21.97
C TRP A 622 -2.99 10.87 -21.24
N ASN A 623 -2.36 9.72 -20.95
CA ASN A 623 -3.01 8.59 -20.27
C ASN A 623 -3.51 8.99 -18.87
N ARG A 624 -2.85 9.94 -18.20
CA ARG A 624 -3.33 10.50 -16.94
C ARG A 624 -4.56 11.39 -17.14
N THR A 625 -4.55 12.34 -18.07
CA THR A 625 -5.69 13.24 -18.29
C THR A 625 -6.92 12.51 -18.81
N ASP A 626 -6.76 11.43 -19.58
CA ASP A 626 -7.89 10.64 -20.06
C ASP A 626 -8.45 9.73 -18.96
N LEU A 627 -7.61 9.13 -18.11
CA LEU A 627 -8.08 8.45 -16.90
C LEU A 627 -8.74 9.42 -15.89
N GLU A 628 -8.24 10.65 -15.77
CA GLU A 628 -8.85 11.69 -14.94
C GLU A 628 -10.20 12.16 -15.50
N LYS A 629 -10.37 12.23 -16.83
CA LYS A 629 -11.68 12.46 -17.49
C LYS A 629 -12.65 11.28 -17.29
N GLU A 630 -12.19 10.04 -17.47
CA GLU A 630 -13.00 8.84 -17.21
C GLU A 630 -13.47 8.81 -15.76
N MET A 631 -12.55 9.02 -14.80
CA MET A 631 -12.90 9.08 -13.38
C MET A 631 -13.83 10.23 -13.05
N ALA A 632 -13.65 11.41 -13.66
CA ALA A 632 -14.58 12.52 -13.51
C ALA A 632 -15.98 12.17 -14.05
N SER A 633 -16.08 11.56 -15.24
CA SER A 633 -17.36 11.15 -15.81
C SER A 633 -18.04 10.03 -15.01
N TYR A 634 -17.28 9.07 -14.47
CA TYR A 634 -17.83 8.07 -13.55
C TYR A 634 -18.35 8.68 -12.25
N LEU A 635 -17.64 9.67 -11.68
CA LEU A 635 -18.10 10.40 -10.48
C LEU A 635 -19.31 11.30 -10.79
N GLU A 636 -19.37 11.91 -11.97
CA GLU A 636 -20.54 12.66 -12.44
C GLU A 636 -21.76 11.74 -12.64
N GLN A 637 -21.56 10.54 -13.17
CA GLN A 637 -22.60 9.51 -13.29
C GLN A 637 -23.05 8.97 -11.93
N GLU A 638 -22.13 8.67 -11.00
CA GLU A 638 -22.49 8.22 -9.64
C GLU A 638 -23.21 9.33 -8.86
N THR A 639 -22.75 10.58 -8.92
CA THR A 639 -23.44 11.70 -8.25
C THR A 639 -24.80 11.97 -8.89
N ALA A 640 -24.94 11.99 -10.22
CA ALA A 640 -26.24 12.11 -10.88
C ALA A 640 -27.20 10.96 -10.53
N ALA A 641 -26.70 9.72 -10.39
CA ALA A 641 -27.50 8.57 -9.99
C ALA A 641 -27.92 8.63 -8.50
N LEU A 642 -27.06 9.12 -7.62
CA LEU A 642 -27.40 9.37 -6.22
C LEU A 642 -28.42 10.51 -6.08
N ASP A 643 -28.26 11.59 -6.84
CA ASP A 643 -29.22 12.70 -6.91
C ASP A 643 -30.58 12.22 -7.43
N ALA A 644 -30.62 11.42 -8.49
CA ALA A 644 -31.85 10.83 -9.01
C ALA A 644 -32.53 9.92 -7.99
N ARG A 645 -31.76 9.07 -7.29
CA ARG A 645 -32.28 8.25 -6.18
C ARG A 645 -32.85 9.11 -5.07
N HIS A 646 -32.11 10.12 -4.59
CA HIS A 646 -32.57 10.99 -3.50
C HIS A 646 -33.83 11.78 -3.89
N ARG A 647 -33.90 12.33 -5.10
CA ARG A 647 -35.10 12.99 -5.62
C ARG A 647 -36.29 12.03 -5.64
N ASN A 648 -36.12 10.83 -6.18
CA ASN A 648 -37.17 9.80 -6.20
C ASN A 648 -37.64 9.40 -4.80
N THR A 649 -36.73 9.26 -3.82
CA THR A 649 -37.09 8.99 -2.41
C THR A 649 -37.86 10.16 -1.79
N MET A 650 -37.41 11.40 -2.02
CA MET A 650 -38.10 12.60 -1.51
C MET A 650 -39.48 12.79 -2.14
N ASP A 651 -39.65 12.46 -3.43
CA ASP A 651 -40.94 12.54 -4.11
C ASP A 651 -41.88 11.38 -3.75
N ALA A 652 -41.36 10.19 -3.43
CA ALA A 652 -42.13 9.11 -2.81
C ALA A 652 -42.64 9.52 -1.41
N LEU A 653 -41.76 10.01 -0.53
CA LEU A 653 -42.14 10.51 0.81
C LEU A 653 -43.15 11.67 0.75
N ARG A 654 -43.08 12.52 -0.29
CA ARG A 654 -44.09 13.56 -0.55
C ARG A 654 -45.44 12.96 -0.96
N GLN A 655 -45.45 11.93 -1.81
CA GLN A 655 -46.66 11.23 -2.23
C GLN A 655 -47.32 10.54 -1.04
N GLU A 656 -46.54 9.81 -0.22
CA GLU A 656 -46.99 9.19 1.04
C GLU A 656 -47.59 10.23 2.00
N PHE A 657 -46.89 11.34 2.26
CA PHE A 657 -47.40 12.41 3.14
C PHE A 657 -48.67 13.07 2.59
N ASP A 658 -48.76 13.33 1.28
CA ASP A 658 -50.01 13.83 0.69
C ASP A 658 -51.12 12.75 0.67
N GLU A 659 -50.79 11.44 0.77
CA GLU A 659 -51.75 10.35 0.95
C GLU A 659 -52.25 10.25 2.39
N GLU A 660 -51.39 10.27 3.39
CA GLU A 660 -51.79 10.40 4.80
C GLU A 660 -52.69 11.61 5.00
N LYS A 661 -52.31 12.76 4.43
CA LYS A 661 -53.08 14.00 4.45
C LYS A 661 -54.41 13.93 3.69
N ARG A 662 -54.53 13.10 2.64
CA ARG A 662 -55.80 12.76 1.98
C ARG A 662 -56.66 11.85 2.87
N GLN A 663 -56.06 10.82 3.48
CA GLN A 663 -56.73 9.89 4.38
C GLN A 663 -57.26 10.59 5.64
N LEU A 664 -56.45 11.44 6.30
CA LEU A 664 -56.84 12.25 7.45
C LEU A 664 -57.98 13.21 7.12
N ARG A 665 -57.96 13.85 5.94
CA ARG A 665 -59.08 14.67 5.46
C ARG A 665 -60.35 13.86 5.26
N GLN A 666 -60.25 12.67 4.67
CA GLN A 666 -61.40 11.78 4.49
C GLN A 666 -61.95 11.30 5.84
N ALA A 667 -61.09 10.83 6.74
CA ALA A 667 -61.49 10.37 8.08
C ALA A 667 -62.19 11.47 8.88
N HIS A 668 -61.72 12.72 8.79
CA HIS A 668 -62.37 13.87 9.42
C HIS A 668 -63.69 14.25 8.74
N VAL A 669 -63.80 14.14 7.41
CA VAL A 669 -65.09 14.30 6.70
C VAL A 669 -66.09 13.22 7.12
N ASP A 670 -65.66 11.96 7.24
CA ASP A 670 -66.51 10.88 7.72
C ASP A 670 -66.92 11.08 9.20
N GLU A 671 -66.03 11.60 10.05
CA GLU A 671 -66.34 11.95 11.44
C GLU A 671 -67.36 13.08 11.53
N MET A 672 -67.22 14.12 10.69
CA MET A 672 -68.23 15.17 10.55
C MET A 672 -69.56 14.61 10.04
N GLN A 673 -69.55 13.65 9.10
CA GLN A 673 -70.77 12.99 8.63
C GLN A 673 -71.44 12.17 9.74
N ARG A 674 -70.71 11.29 10.43
CA ARG A 674 -71.23 10.48 11.55
C ARG A 674 -71.77 11.34 12.70
N SER A 675 -71.10 12.46 13.02
CA SER A 675 -71.58 13.39 14.05
C SER A 675 -72.80 14.21 13.61
N LEU A 676 -72.88 14.62 12.34
CA LEU A 676 -74.10 15.23 11.77
C LEU A 676 -75.27 14.24 11.68
N GLU A 677 -75.02 12.98 11.35
CA GLU A 677 -76.03 11.91 11.36
C GLU A 677 -76.52 11.62 12.77
N LYS A 678 -75.61 11.54 13.75
CA LYS A 678 -75.98 11.43 15.16
C LYS A 678 -76.83 12.63 15.61
N LEU A 679 -76.41 13.86 15.31
CA LEU A 679 -77.16 15.08 15.65
C LEU A 679 -78.55 15.10 14.98
N ARG A 680 -78.67 14.63 13.72
CA ARG A 680 -79.97 14.46 13.05
C ARG A 680 -80.85 13.41 13.73
N ALA A 681 -80.28 12.29 14.16
CA ALA A 681 -80.99 11.23 14.87
C ALA A 681 -81.41 11.64 16.29
N ASP A 682 -80.56 12.39 16.99
CA ASP A 682 -80.84 12.95 18.31
C ASP A 682 -81.91 14.06 18.23
N LEU A 683 -81.83 14.95 17.25
CA LEU A 683 -82.86 15.97 16.97
C LEU A 683 -84.20 15.33 16.56
N ALA A 684 -84.19 14.30 15.73
CA ALA A 684 -85.40 13.57 15.35
C ALA A 684 -86.02 12.83 16.55
N ARG A 685 -85.21 12.37 17.51
CA ARG A 685 -85.69 11.79 18.77
C ARG A 685 -86.34 12.84 19.67
N GLU A 686 -85.67 13.97 19.91
CA GLU A 686 -86.27 15.06 20.70
C GLU A 686 -87.55 15.57 20.05
N HIS A 687 -87.61 15.79 18.72
CA HIS A 687 -88.86 16.16 18.06
C HIS A 687 -89.95 15.08 18.17
N ALA A 688 -89.61 13.79 18.15
CA ALA A 688 -90.58 12.72 18.40
C ALA A 688 -91.08 12.72 19.86
N GLU A 689 -90.20 13.01 20.82
CA GLU A 689 -90.56 13.17 22.23
C GLU A 689 -91.35 14.46 22.50
N GLU A 690 -91.00 15.60 21.89
CA GLU A 690 -91.77 16.84 21.90
C GLU A 690 -93.16 16.62 21.32
N LEU A 691 -93.30 15.96 20.17
CA LEU A 691 -94.60 15.61 19.61
C LEU A 691 -95.38 14.65 20.52
N ALA A 692 -94.72 13.76 21.26
CA ALA A 692 -95.38 12.93 22.27
C ALA A 692 -95.77 13.70 23.54
N ARG A 693 -94.94 14.66 24.00
CA ARG A 693 -95.22 15.59 25.11
C ARG A 693 -96.41 16.49 24.75
N VAL A 694 -96.44 17.05 23.54
CA VAL A 694 -97.53 17.89 23.00
C VAL A 694 -98.81 17.08 22.77
N ARG A 695 -98.74 15.83 22.25
CA ARG A 695 -99.92 14.95 22.15
C ARG A 695 -100.52 14.66 23.53
N LYS A 696 -99.70 14.28 24.52
CA LYS A 696 -100.16 14.08 25.90
C LYS A 696 -100.75 15.35 26.52
N ALA A 697 -100.15 16.51 26.25
CA ALA A 697 -100.68 17.80 26.70
C ALA A 697 -102.04 18.11 26.04
N ALA A 698 -102.19 17.92 24.74
CA ALA A 698 -103.44 18.12 24.00
C ALA A 698 -104.52 17.09 24.37
N GLU A 699 -104.15 15.85 24.70
CA GLU A 699 -105.06 14.82 25.22
C GLU A 699 -105.53 15.18 26.65
N ALA A 700 -104.63 15.67 27.51
CA ALA A 700 -104.98 16.14 28.85
C ALA A 700 -105.80 17.45 28.83
N GLU A 701 -105.46 18.38 27.94
CA GLU A 701 -106.24 19.61 27.71
C GLU A 701 -107.61 19.27 27.14
N LYS A 702 -107.71 18.36 26.17
CA LYS A 702 -109.01 17.87 25.68
C LYS A 702 -109.81 17.20 26.79
N ALA A 703 -109.19 16.41 27.66
CA ALA A 703 -109.86 15.80 28.80
C ALA A 703 -110.35 16.85 29.81
N ALA A 704 -109.54 17.87 30.10
CA ALA A 704 -109.89 18.97 31.00
C ALA A 704 -110.96 19.91 30.40
N LEU A 705 -110.91 20.19 29.10
CA LEU A 705 -111.93 20.93 28.37
C LEU A 705 -113.23 20.12 28.27
N GLN A 706 -113.16 18.79 28.14
CA GLN A 706 -114.35 17.95 28.16
C GLN A 706 -114.95 17.85 29.56
N GLU A 707 -114.14 17.70 30.62
CA GLU A 707 -114.62 17.75 32.01
C GLU A 707 -115.20 19.14 32.35
N ASN A 708 -114.58 20.22 31.89
CA ASN A 708 -115.11 21.58 32.04
C ASN A 708 -116.37 21.80 31.20
N HIS A 709 -116.48 21.22 30.00
CA HIS A 709 -117.71 21.27 29.21
C HIS A 709 -118.82 20.43 29.83
N ASP A 710 -118.54 19.28 30.43
CA ASP A 710 -119.54 18.49 31.15
C ASP A 710 -120.01 19.22 32.43
N ARG A 711 -119.09 19.89 33.15
CA ARG A 711 -119.40 20.81 34.27
C ARG A 711 -120.20 22.03 33.80
N GLU A 712 -119.84 22.65 32.67
CA GLU A 712 -120.51 23.81 32.11
C GLU A 712 -121.88 23.43 31.53
N MET A 713 -122.04 22.25 30.96
CA MET A 713 -123.33 21.70 30.52
C MET A 713 -124.20 21.27 31.69
N GLN A 714 -123.63 20.97 32.87
CA GLN A 714 -124.37 20.86 34.13
C GLN A 714 -124.80 22.25 34.61
N LEU A 715 -123.85 23.19 34.81
CA LEU A 715 -124.11 24.55 35.26
C LEU A 715 -125.07 25.33 34.35
N THR A 716 -125.01 25.13 33.02
CA THR A 716 -125.94 25.75 32.07
C THR A 716 -127.25 24.99 31.98
N ARG A 717 -127.30 23.66 32.16
CA ARG A 717 -128.59 22.95 32.32
C ARG A 717 -129.32 23.43 33.58
N ASP A 718 -128.59 23.68 34.67
CA ASP A 718 -129.12 24.24 35.92
C ASP A 718 -129.51 25.72 35.76
N ALA A 719 -128.67 26.54 35.10
CA ALA A 719 -128.95 27.95 34.87
C ALA A 719 -130.05 28.19 33.84
N TRP A 720 -130.20 27.34 32.81
CA TRP A 720 -131.28 27.42 31.81
C TRP A 720 -132.62 26.94 32.37
N GLN A 721 -132.62 26.06 33.38
CA GLN A 721 -133.80 25.83 34.22
C GLN A 721 -134.17 27.06 35.06
N GLN A 722 -133.19 27.87 35.50
CA GLN A 722 -133.41 29.07 36.32
C GLN A 722 -133.74 30.35 35.53
N THR A 723 -133.25 30.49 34.29
CA THR A 723 -133.33 31.74 33.48
C THR A 723 -134.48 31.75 32.48
N SER A 724 -135.61 31.14 32.85
CA SER A 724 -136.84 31.10 32.05
C SER A 724 -137.63 32.44 32.05
N GLY A 725 -136.95 33.59 31.88
CA GLY A 725 -137.60 34.90 31.73
C GLY A 725 -136.73 36.13 31.36
N ARG A 726 -137.17 36.85 30.30
CA ARG A 726 -136.97 38.28 29.92
C ARG A 726 -135.70 38.79 29.15
N ASP A 727 -135.90 39.03 27.85
CA ASP A 727 -135.79 40.28 27.04
C ASP A 727 -134.51 41.20 26.92
N SER A 728 -133.88 41.22 25.71
CA SER A 728 -133.57 42.37 24.77
C SER A 728 -132.47 43.49 24.93
N GLY A 729 -131.49 43.61 23.98
CA GLY A 729 -131.08 44.86 23.20
C GLY A 729 -129.70 45.63 23.32
N ASP A 730 -128.90 45.76 22.22
CA ASP A 730 -127.83 46.77 21.74
C ASP A 730 -126.58 47.26 22.58
N GLY A 731 -125.50 47.96 22.09
CA GLY A 731 -124.99 48.45 20.75
C GLY A 731 -123.70 49.41 20.78
N SER A 732 -123.21 49.95 19.62
CA SER A 732 -122.21 51.09 19.35
C SER A 732 -120.62 50.93 19.21
N PRO A 733 -119.83 51.90 18.61
CA PRO A 733 -118.50 51.68 17.89
C PRO A 733 -117.25 52.64 18.14
N TRP A 734 -116.08 52.44 17.47
CA TRP A 734 -114.96 53.35 16.95
C TRP A 734 -113.67 52.51 16.55
N THR A 735 -112.63 53.02 15.82
CA THR A 735 -111.48 52.18 15.27
C THR A 735 -110.03 52.80 15.27
N GLN A 736 -109.03 52.18 14.59
CA GLN A 736 -107.63 52.01 15.11
C GLN A 736 -106.42 52.50 14.23
N GLU A 737 -106.56 52.79 12.93
CA GLU A 737 -105.41 52.69 11.99
C GLU A 737 -104.25 53.72 12.16
N GLU A 738 -104.55 54.93 12.65
CA GLU A 738 -103.65 56.10 12.53
C GLU A 738 -102.34 56.02 13.35
N ILE A 739 -102.31 55.17 14.39
CA ILE A 739 -101.21 55.11 15.37
C ILE A 739 -99.92 54.48 14.79
N ARG A 740 -100.01 53.66 13.75
CA ARG A 740 -98.92 52.76 13.31
C ARG A 740 -97.82 53.41 12.46
N SER A 741 -98.07 54.54 11.80
CA SER A 741 -97.17 55.07 10.76
C SER A 741 -95.94 55.81 11.32
N LEU A 742 -96.10 56.53 12.44
CA LEU A 742 -95.13 57.51 12.93
C LEU A 742 -93.83 56.91 13.50
N VAL A 743 -93.85 55.67 13.98
CA VAL A 743 -92.72 55.08 14.72
C VAL A 743 -91.56 54.68 13.80
N ASN A 744 -91.86 54.19 12.60
CA ASN A 744 -90.88 53.48 11.78
C ASN A 744 -89.82 54.38 11.10
N HIS A 745 -90.10 55.65 10.88
CA HIS A 745 -89.22 56.50 10.06
C HIS A 745 -87.89 56.85 10.76
N ARG A 746 -87.93 57.05 12.08
CA ARG A 746 -86.82 57.61 12.87
C ARG A 746 -85.66 56.64 13.15
N ILE A 747 -85.83 55.36 12.84
CA ILE A 747 -84.81 54.31 13.09
C ILE A 747 -83.75 54.29 11.96
N ALA A 748 -84.09 54.72 10.74
CA ALA A 748 -83.25 54.55 9.56
C ALA A 748 -82.06 55.52 9.46
N GLU A 749 -82.20 56.76 9.97
CA GLU A 749 -81.22 57.82 9.74
C GLU A 749 -79.89 57.56 10.46
N GLU A 750 -79.95 57.19 11.74
CA GLU A 750 -78.78 57.22 12.63
C GLU A 750 -77.75 56.11 12.32
N VAL A 751 -78.19 55.00 11.71
CA VAL A 751 -77.31 53.92 11.20
C VAL A 751 -76.33 54.46 10.15
N THR A 752 -76.78 55.40 9.32
CA THR A 752 -76.00 55.93 8.18
C THR A 752 -74.83 56.80 8.62
N ARG A 753 -74.87 57.36 9.84
CA ARG A 753 -73.85 58.29 10.34
C ARG A 753 -72.55 57.61 10.74
N LEU A 754 -72.65 56.40 11.32
CA LEU A 754 -71.50 55.71 11.94
C LEU A 754 -70.46 55.22 10.92
N CYS A 755 -70.90 54.76 9.74
CA CYS A 755 -70.03 54.13 8.75
C CYS A 755 -68.93 55.08 8.22
N LYS A 756 -69.21 56.38 8.10
CA LYS A 756 -68.34 57.35 7.42
C LYS A 756 -67.08 57.77 8.20
N MET A 757 -66.98 57.49 9.50
CA MET A 757 -65.80 57.88 10.27
C MET A 757 -64.63 56.89 10.10
N HIS A 758 -64.93 55.61 9.90
CA HIS A 758 -63.94 54.53 9.94
C HIS A 758 -62.94 54.57 8.75
N GLU A 759 -63.39 55.07 7.59
CA GLU A 759 -62.59 55.11 6.37
C GLU A 759 -61.42 56.11 6.44
N ALA A 760 -61.49 57.13 7.30
CA ALA A 760 -60.53 58.23 7.34
C ALA A 760 -59.19 57.86 8.01
N GLU A 761 -59.21 57.02 9.06
CA GLU A 761 -58.05 56.74 9.90
C GLU A 761 -56.99 55.89 9.16
N VAL A 762 -57.44 54.97 8.32
CA VAL A 762 -56.59 54.02 7.57
C VAL A 762 -55.62 54.73 6.61
N ALA A 763 -55.98 55.92 6.10
CA ALA A 763 -55.19 56.64 5.11
C ALA A 763 -53.89 57.25 5.68
N VAL A 764 -53.82 57.53 6.98
CA VAL A 764 -52.69 58.25 7.60
C VAL A 764 -51.45 57.36 7.74
N LEU A 765 -51.64 56.10 8.14
CA LEU A 765 -50.56 55.17 8.50
C LEU A 765 -49.61 54.84 7.34
N LYS A 766 -50.10 54.86 6.08
CA LYS A 766 -49.26 54.54 4.90
C LYS A 766 -48.13 55.54 4.64
N LYS A 767 -48.26 56.82 5.01
CA LYS A 767 -47.30 57.90 4.65
C LYS A 767 -46.07 58.01 5.57
N ALA A 768 -45.94 57.15 6.58
CA ALA A 768 -44.85 57.21 7.55
C ALA A 768 -43.59 56.43 7.13
N VAL A 769 -43.74 55.33 6.36
CA VAL A 769 -42.70 54.30 6.18
C VAL A 769 -41.61 54.69 5.15
N GLU A 770 -41.94 55.47 4.13
CA GLU A 770 -41.09 55.66 2.94
C GLU A 770 -39.85 56.57 3.13
N ARG A 771 -39.69 57.24 4.29
CA ARG A 771 -38.73 58.37 4.44
C ARG A 771 -37.33 58.03 5.00
N GLN A 772 -37.02 56.77 5.31
CA GLN A 772 -35.90 56.46 6.22
C GLN A 772 -34.64 55.83 5.57
N TRP A 773 -34.50 55.78 4.24
CA TRP A 773 -33.60 54.79 3.59
C TRP A 773 -32.52 55.26 2.60
N THR A 774 -32.14 56.56 2.52
CA THR A 774 -31.08 57.01 1.57
C THR A 774 -30.13 58.10 2.09
N GLY A 775 -28.80 57.87 2.00
CA GLY A 775 -27.79 58.94 1.79
C GLY A 775 -26.40 58.80 2.47
N LYS A 776 -25.30 58.65 1.68
CA LYS A 776 -23.90 59.12 1.97
C LYS A 776 -22.83 58.88 0.85
N HIS A 777 -21.89 59.85 0.67
CA HIS A 777 -20.50 59.85 0.07
C HIS A 777 -20.17 60.33 -1.39
N GLY A 778 -19.03 61.05 -1.58
CA GLY A 778 -18.52 61.79 -2.81
C GLY A 778 -17.01 62.27 -2.79
N ALA A 779 -16.50 63.04 -3.80
CA ALA A 779 -15.03 63.26 -4.10
C ALA A 779 -14.55 64.68 -4.63
N ARG A 780 -13.21 64.94 -4.80
CA ARG A 780 -12.55 66.25 -5.26
C ARG A 780 -11.00 66.17 -5.62
N ALA A 781 -10.32 67.15 -6.32
CA ALA A 781 -8.83 67.19 -6.69
C ALA A 781 -8.11 68.56 -7.19
N SER A 782 -6.72 68.67 -7.31
CA SER A 782 -5.75 69.51 -8.22
C SER A 782 -4.76 70.76 -7.77
N SER A 783 -3.69 71.24 -8.55
CA SER A 783 -2.35 72.03 -8.22
C SER A 783 -1.66 73.07 -9.30
N ALA A 784 -0.45 73.83 -9.40
CA ALA A 784 0.87 74.35 -8.72
C ALA A 784 1.89 75.38 -9.54
N ALA A 785 3.11 75.91 -9.03
CA ALA A 785 4.41 76.61 -9.63
C ALA A 785 4.73 78.22 -9.62
N GLY A 786 5.91 79.00 -9.84
CA GLY A 786 7.48 79.01 -9.95
C GLY A 786 8.27 80.38 -10.44
N SER A 787 9.62 80.76 -10.21
CA SER A 787 10.46 82.01 -10.74
C SER A 787 12.06 82.25 -10.46
N ALA A 788 12.87 83.30 -10.98
CA ALA A 788 14.41 83.65 -10.83
C ALA A 788 15.12 85.09 -11.27
N THR A 789 16.48 85.42 -11.11
CA THR A 789 17.26 86.79 -11.37
C THR A 789 18.90 86.90 -11.60
N ALA A 790 19.64 88.10 -11.79
CA ALA A 790 21.12 88.31 -12.30
C ALA A 790 22.12 89.63 -11.94
N PRO A 791 23.26 90.16 -12.63
CA PRO A 791 24.58 90.87 -12.12
C PRO A 791 25.37 92.15 -12.82
N GLU A 792 26.62 92.70 -12.42
CA GLU A 792 27.50 93.87 -13.06
C GLU A 792 29.09 94.13 -12.70
N GLU A 793 29.90 95.22 -13.12
CA GLU A 793 31.47 95.43 -13.15
C GLU A 793 32.25 96.89 -13.10
N ALA A 794 33.50 97.14 -13.68
CA ALA A 794 34.41 98.38 -13.95
C ALA A 794 35.52 98.97 -12.91
N SER A 795 36.58 99.88 -13.06
CA SER A 795 37.35 100.82 -14.04
C SER A 795 38.81 101.39 -13.58
N SER A 796 39.60 102.34 -14.25
CA SER A 796 41.07 102.75 -13.93
C SER A 796 41.87 104.04 -14.53
N ALA A 797 43.05 104.52 -13.94
CA ALA A 797 44.36 105.17 -14.48
C ALA A 797 44.79 106.74 -14.57
N SER A 798 46.12 107.10 -14.54
CA SER A 798 46.81 108.37 -15.04
C SER A 798 48.39 108.40 -14.96
N ALA A 799 49.15 108.96 -15.93
CA ALA A 799 50.64 109.14 -15.92
C ALA A 799 51.23 110.10 -17.02
N ARG A 800 52.42 110.73 -16.81
CA ARG A 800 53.38 111.12 -17.90
C ARG A 800 54.75 111.74 -17.54
N GLU A 801 54.90 112.64 -16.57
CA GLU A 801 56.21 113.27 -16.28
C GLU A 801 57.27 112.28 -15.76
N GLU A 802 56.83 111.09 -15.37
CA GLU A 802 57.68 109.94 -15.16
C GLU A 802 58.52 109.54 -16.39
N GLU A 803 58.09 109.79 -17.64
CA GLU A 803 58.60 109.12 -18.87
C GLU A 803 60.13 109.15 -19.06
N VAL A 804 60.87 110.16 -18.60
CA VAL A 804 62.34 110.26 -18.82
C VAL A 804 63.16 109.65 -17.68
N ILE A 805 62.78 109.88 -16.41
CA ILE A 805 63.41 109.18 -15.27
C ILE A 805 63.00 107.71 -15.29
N THR A 806 61.76 107.41 -15.70
CA THR A 806 61.37 106.04 -16.02
C THR A 806 62.11 105.51 -17.22
N ARG A 807 62.49 106.24 -18.28
CA ARG A 807 63.29 105.63 -19.37
C ARG A 807 64.61 105.00 -18.91
N LEU A 808 65.44 105.73 -18.16
CA LEU A 808 66.70 105.16 -17.62
C LEU A 808 66.45 104.14 -16.50
N ARG A 809 65.38 104.32 -15.70
CA ARG A 809 64.94 103.25 -14.77
C ARG A 809 64.37 102.05 -15.52
N GLN A 810 63.78 102.18 -16.69
CA GLN A 810 63.15 101.16 -17.53
C GLN A 810 64.23 100.38 -18.27
N GLU A 811 65.33 101.02 -18.69
CA GLU A 811 66.49 100.30 -19.25
C GLU A 811 67.13 99.45 -18.14
N HIS A 812 67.42 100.03 -16.97
CA HIS A 812 67.96 99.24 -15.85
C HIS A 812 66.95 98.23 -15.25
N GLN A 813 65.65 98.56 -15.24
CA GLN A 813 64.57 97.62 -14.88
C GLN A 813 64.34 96.59 -15.97
N ALA A 814 64.66 96.84 -17.24
CA ALA A 814 64.58 95.87 -18.32
C ALA A 814 65.76 94.91 -18.25
N GLU A 815 66.98 95.36 -17.92
CA GLU A 815 68.10 94.47 -17.62
C GLU A 815 67.82 93.64 -16.36
N LEU A 816 67.36 94.27 -15.27
CA LEU A 816 66.95 93.55 -14.06
C LEU A 816 65.73 92.66 -14.28
N ALA A 817 64.80 93.01 -15.17
CA ALA A 817 63.68 92.15 -15.55
C ALA A 817 64.13 91.02 -16.47
N HIS A 818 65.07 91.23 -17.37
CA HIS A 818 65.66 90.20 -18.22
C HIS A 818 66.39 89.18 -17.35
N LEU A 819 67.27 89.62 -16.45
CA LEU A 819 67.97 88.75 -15.51
C LEU A 819 67.01 88.07 -14.52
N ARG A 820 65.90 88.72 -14.12
CA ARG A 820 64.83 88.08 -13.33
C ARG A 820 64.04 87.07 -14.15
N VAL A 821 63.75 87.34 -15.42
CA VAL A 821 63.03 86.42 -16.32
C VAL A 821 63.91 85.23 -16.68
N GLU A 822 65.22 85.41 -16.92
CA GLU A 822 66.18 84.31 -17.11
C GLU A 822 66.37 83.49 -15.83
N MET A 823 66.43 84.14 -14.66
CA MET A 823 66.53 83.45 -13.37
C MET A 823 65.23 82.71 -13.02
N SER A 824 64.06 83.33 -13.19
CA SER A 824 62.76 82.68 -13.05
C SER A 824 62.63 81.54 -14.03
N ARG A 825 62.99 81.73 -15.31
CA ARG A 825 62.99 80.67 -16.32
C ARG A 825 63.93 79.53 -15.97
N MET A 826 65.15 79.79 -15.49
CA MET A 826 66.04 78.73 -15.03
C MET A 826 65.52 78.02 -13.77
N LEU A 827 64.79 78.72 -12.89
CA LEU A 827 64.12 78.13 -11.74
C LEU A 827 62.91 77.28 -12.18
N GLU A 828 62.09 77.76 -13.11
CA GLU A 828 60.98 77.04 -13.74
C GLU A 828 61.47 75.79 -14.49
N GLU A 829 62.54 75.90 -15.29
CA GLU A 829 63.18 74.77 -15.97
C GLU A 829 63.77 73.76 -14.95
N LYS A 830 64.31 74.23 -13.80
CA LYS A 830 64.76 73.37 -12.70
C LYS A 830 63.59 72.70 -11.96
N GLU A 831 62.52 73.43 -11.70
CA GLU A 831 61.31 72.94 -11.02
C GLU A 831 60.57 71.93 -11.90
N GLN A 832 60.44 72.18 -13.20
CA GLN A 832 59.94 71.21 -14.19
C GLN A 832 60.81 69.95 -14.24
N LEU A 833 62.15 70.08 -14.23
CA LEU A 833 63.06 68.92 -14.17
C LEU A 833 63.01 68.16 -12.84
N LEU A 834 62.65 68.82 -11.73
CA LEU A 834 62.45 68.17 -10.43
C LEU A 834 61.07 67.52 -10.32
N ALA A 835 60.03 68.17 -10.83
CA ALA A 835 58.67 67.63 -10.96
C ALA A 835 58.67 66.38 -11.83
N ALA A 836 59.19 66.45 -13.07
CA ALA A 836 59.29 65.30 -13.96
C ALA A 836 60.09 64.12 -13.34
N ARG A 837 61.07 64.39 -12.48
CA ARG A 837 61.80 63.36 -11.71
C ARG A 837 61.02 62.83 -10.51
N ALA A 838 60.13 63.62 -9.90
CA ALA A 838 59.19 63.17 -8.89
C ALA A 838 58.10 62.30 -9.53
N ASP A 839 57.50 62.75 -10.63
CA ASP A 839 56.50 62.02 -11.41
C ASP A 839 57.06 60.67 -11.92
N GLN A 840 58.27 60.67 -12.48
CA GLN A 840 58.94 59.42 -12.91
C GLN A 840 59.17 58.45 -11.73
N ARG A 841 59.43 58.95 -10.52
CA ARG A 841 59.55 58.12 -9.31
C ARG A 841 58.18 57.61 -8.85
N MET A 842 57.16 58.46 -8.81
CA MET A 842 55.78 58.08 -8.48
C MET A 842 55.27 56.98 -9.40
N LEU A 843 55.36 57.18 -10.72
CA LEU A 843 54.99 56.18 -11.74
C LEU A 843 55.80 54.88 -11.58
N SER A 844 57.08 54.96 -11.21
CA SER A 844 57.89 53.77 -10.94
C SER A 844 57.46 53.03 -9.67
N THR A 845 57.03 53.73 -8.62
CA THR A 845 56.50 53.09 -7.39
C THR A 845 55.09 52.55 -7.60
N GLU A 846 54.23 53.24 -8.34
CA GLU A 846 52.89 52.78 -8.71
C GLU A 846 52.97 51.54 -9.60
N ALA A 847 53.90 51.49 -10.56
CA ALA A 847 54.18 50.28 -11.34
C ALA A 847 54.76 49.14 -10.50
N GLY A 848 55.42 49.44 -9.37
CA GLY A 848 55.83 48.46 -8.37
C GLY A 848 54.64 47.87 -7.63
N PHE A 849 53.86 48.71 -6.95
CA PHE A 849 52.65 48.30 -6.22
C PHE A 849 51.62 47.61 -7.12
N GLN A 850 51.53 48.00 -8.39
CA GLN A 850 50.65 47.34 -9.35
C GLN A 850 51.08 45.90 -9.64
N ARG A 851 52.39 45.63 -9.76
CA ARG A 851 52.90 44.25 -9.89
C ARG A 851 52.64 43.44 -8.63
N GLU A 852 52.94 43.99 -7.46
CA GLU A 852 52.65 43.31 -6.18
C GLU A 852 51.15 43.00 -6.04
N ARG A 853 50.27 43.92 -6.42
CA ARG A 853 48.81 43.72 -6.43
C ARG A 853 48.38 42.63 -7.40
N ASP A 854 48.98 42.58 -8.58
CA ASP A 854 48.65 41.58 -9.61
C ASP A 854 49.20 40.19 -9.23
N GLU A 855 50.41 40.11 -8.68
CA GLU A 855 51.02 38.89 -8.14
C GLU A 855 50.20 38.32 -6.96
N LEU A 856 49.77 39.17 -6.01
CA LEU A 856 48.87 38.77 -4.92
C LEU A 856 47.50 38.35 -5.45
N SER A 857 46.98 39.01 -6.49
CA SER A 857 45.73 38.62 -7.14
C SER A 857 45.84 37.26 -7.84
N GLU A 858 46.98 36.96 -8.47
CA GLU A 858 47.24 35.64 -9.02
C GLU A 858 47.45 34.57 -7.94
N ALA A 859 48.16 34.88 -6.85
CA ALA A 859 48.31 33.98 -5.71
C ALA A 859 46.95 33.62 -5.09
N LEU A 860 46.05 34.59 -4.96
CA LEU A 860 44.67 34.37 -4.52
C LEU A 860 43.89 33.48 -5.51
N ARG A 861 43.99 33.72 -6.82
CA ARG A 861 43.37 32.86 -7.86
C ARG A 861 43.91 31.43 -7.81
N ARG A 862 45.23 31.24 -7.63
CA ARG A 862 45.88 29.92 -7.47
C ARG A 862 45.34 29.20 -6.25
N ALA A 863 45.32 29.86 -5.08
CA ALA A 863 44.80 29.29 -3.84
C ALA A 863 43.29 28.92 -3.95
N GLN A 864 42.48 29.76 -4.60
CA GLN A 864 41.07 29.46 -4.88
C GLN A 864 40.92 28.27 -5.83
N ALA A 865 41.71 28.18 -6.89
CA ALA A 865 41.69 27.06 -7.82
C ALA A 865 42.09 25.73 -7.13
N GLU A 866 43.13 25.73 -6.30
CA GLU A 866 43.50 24.56 -5.50
C GLU A 866 42.42 24.18 -4.49
N ALA A 867 41.78 25.15 -3.83
CA ALA A 867 40.67 24.89 -2.91
C ALA A 867 39.50 24.21 -3.64
N VAL A 868 39.11 24.71 -4.82
CA VAL A 868 38.08 24.09 -5.67
C VAL A 868 38.48 22.69 -6.14
N GLN A 869 39.76 22.45 -6.45
CA GLN A 869 40.25 21.10 -6.79
C GLN A 869 40.21 20.14 -5.61
N ARG A 870 40.60 20.57 -4.41
CA ARG A 870 40.48 19.77 -3.16
C ARG A 870 39.03 19.43 -2.86
N ASP A 871 38.13 20.41 -3.00
CA ASP A 871 36.69 20.23 -2.87
C ASP A 871 36.12 19.25 -3.90
N ALA A 872 36.52 19.35 -5.16
CA ALA A 872 36.10 18.45 -6.23
C ALA A 872 36.56 17.01 -5.96
N ALA A 873 37.83 16.82 -5.56
CA ALA A 873 38.38 15.51 -5.21
C ALA A 873 37.65 14.89 -3.99
N HIS A 874 37.37 15.68 -2.96
CA HIS A 874 36.61 15.23 -1.78
C HIS A 874 35.17 14.84 -2.15
N ARG A 875 34.48 15.64 -2.98
CA ARG A 875 33.14 15.32 -3.49
C ARG A 875 33.14 14.06 -4.36
N GLU A 876 34.21 13.80 -5.13
CA GLU A 876 34.33 12.56 -5.89
C GLU A 876 34.62 11.35 -4.99
N GLN A 877 35.47 11.49 -3.98
CA GLN A 877 35.67 10.45 -2.96
C GLN A 877 34.36 10.08 -2.25
N MET A 878 33.56 11.08 -1.87
CA MET A 878 32.23 10.86 -1.28
C MET A 878 31.24 10.19 -2.24
N ARG A 879 31.29 10.48 -3.55
CA ARG A 879 30.49 9.76 -4.56
C ARG A 879 30.93 8.30 -4.71
N ARG A 880 32.24 8.03 -4.63
CA ARG A 880 32.80 6.66 -4.70
C ARG A 880 32.42 5.83 -3.47
N THR A 881 32.45 6.41 -2.26
CA THR A 881 31.98 5.72 -1.05
C THR A 881 30.47 5.53 -1.06
N GLU A 882 29.68 6.53 -1.47
CA GLU A 882 28.23 6.40 -1.62
C GLU A 882 27.84 5.31 -2.63
N ALA A 883 28.48 5.26 -3.80
CA ALA A 883 28.24 4.20 -4.79
C ALA A 883 28.57 2.80 -4.24
N THR A 884 29.65 2.69 -3.45
CA THR A 884 30.04 1.43 -2.80
C THR A 884 28.99 0.98 -1.76
N LEU A 885 28.51 1.90 -0.92
CA LEU A 885 27.46 1.64 0.06
C LEU A 885 26.12 1.27 -0.60
N ARG A 886 25.75 1.95 -1.70
CA ARG A 886 24.55 1.62 -2.48
C ARG A 886 24.62 0.19 -3.05
N ALA A 887 25.77 -0.21 -3.61
CA ALA A 887 25.97 -1.56 -4.12
C ALA A 887 25.84 -2.63 -3.00
N GLN A 888 26.44 -2.39 -1.83
CA GLN A 888 26.29 -3.27 -0.66
C GLN A 888 24.82 -3.39 -0.23
N LEU A 889 24.10 -2.27 -0.16
CA LEU A 889 22.69 -2.21 0.23
C LEU A 889 21.78 -2.91 -0.79
N GLU A 890 22.10 -2.87 -2.09
CA GLU A 890 21.41 -3.69 -3.09
C GLU A 890 21.72 -5.19 -2.96
N THR A 891 22.96 -5.59 -2.65
CA THR A 891 23.26 -7.01 -2.39
C THR A 891 22.55 -7.58 -1.17
N GLU A 892 22.46 -6.82 -0.07
CA GLU A 892 21.71 -7.25 1.12
C GLU A 892 20.18 -7.21 0.89
N LYS A 893 19.65 -6.28 0.09
CA LYS A 893 18.25 -6.36 -0.38
C LYS A 893 17.97 -7.63 -1.18
N GLY A 894 18.86 -8.00 -2.10
CA GLY A 894 18.75 -9.25 -2.85
C GLY A 894 18.76 -10.48 -1.95
N ARG A 895 19.65 -10.50 -0.95
CA ARG A 895 19.73 -11.56 0.07
C ARG A 895 18.47 -11.65 0.94
N LEU A 896 17.92 -10.51 1.38
CA LEU A 896 16.68 -10.47 2.15
C LEU A 896 15.46 -10.90 1.32
N SER A 897 15.39 -10.53 0.04
CA SER A 897 14.35 -11.01 -0.89
C SER A 897 14.40 -12.53 -1.02
N LEU A 898 15.60 -13.10 -1.22
CA LEU A 898 15.80 -14.55 -1.30
C LEU A 898 15.38 -15.28 0.00
N LEU A 899 15.70 -14.72 1.16
CA LEU A 899 15.28 -15.26 2.45
C LEU A 899 13.75 -15.16 2.65
N GLN A 900 13.13 -14.07 2.22
CA GLN A 900 11.68 -13.90 2.27
C GLN A 900 10.95 -14.87 1.33
N GLU A 901 11.48 -15.12 0.13
CA GLU A 901 10.98 -16.12 -0.80
C GLU A 901 11.11 -17.54 -0.24
N GLN A 902 12.25 -17.89 0.38
CA GLN A 902 12.44 -19.18 1.04
C GLN A 902 11.48 -19.39 2.22
N LEU A 903 11.24 -18.36 3.04
CA LEU A 903 10.25 -18.41 4.13
C LEU A 903 8.83 -18.53 3.59
N ALA A 904 8.47 -17.78 2.55
CA ALA A 904 7.16 -17.88 1.90
C ALA A 904 6.94 -19.24 1.23
N TRP A 905 8.00 -19.88 0.74
CA TRP A 905 7.94 -21.24 0.18
C TRP A 905 7.71 -22.28 1.28
N ARG A 906 8.47 -22.23 2.39
CA ARG A 906 8.27 -23.12 3.56
C ARG A 906 6.88 -22.97 4.18
N LEU A 907 6.40 -21.75 4.39
CA LEU A 907 5.05 -21.50 4.93
C LEU A 907 3.94 -22.03 4.01
N ARG A 908 4.14 -22.04 2.68
CA ARG A 908 3.22 -22.69 1.74
C ARG A 908 3.27 -24.21 1.87
N GLU A 909 4.47 -24.78 1.99
CA GLU A 909 4.67 -26.22 2.17
C GLU A 909 4.02 -26.70 3.48
N GLU A 910 4.32 -26.06 4.60
CA GLU A 910 3.70 -26.29 5.92
C GLU A 910 2.16 -26.18 5.85
N HIS A 911 1.61 -25.13 5.21
CA HIS A 911 0.17 -24.98 5.03
C HIS A 911 -0.43 -26.09 4.15
N THR A 912 0.26 -26.55 3.09
CA THR A 912 -0.21 -27.70 2.31
C THR A 912 -0.17 -29.01 3.09
N GLN A 913 0.83 -29.21 3.96
CA GLN A 913 0.89 -30.37 4.86
C GLN A 913 -0.23 -30.34 5.92
N GLN A 914 -0.51 -29.17 6.52
CA GLN A 914 -1.64 -28.99 7.44
C GLN A 914 -2.99 -29.24 6.74
N MET A 915 -3.18 -28.73 5.52
CA MET A 915 -4.39 -28.99 4.74
C MET A 915 -4.52 -30.46 4.30
N GLN A 916 -3.40 -31.19 4.12
CA GLN A 916 -3.43 -32.64 3.91
C GLN A 916 -3.78 -33.39 5.19
N ALA A 917 -3.17 -33.04 6.33
CA ALA A 917 -3.48 -33.63 7.64
C ALA A 917 -4.97 -33.49 7.98
N LEU A 918 -5.51 -32.26 7.93
CA LEU A 918 -6.92 -31.97 8.17
C LEU A 918 -7.86 -32.74 7.21
N ARG A 919 -7.46 -32.96 5.95
CA ARG A 919 -8.22 -33.82 5.02
C ARG A 919 -8.21 -35.29 5.46
N THR A 920 -7.07 -35.82 5.93
CA THR A 920 -7.03 -37.19 6.46
C THR A 920 -7.78 -37.34 7.79
N GLU A 921 -7.88 -36.30 8.60
CA GLU A 921 -8.69 -36.31 9.83
C GLU A 921 -10.18 -36.30 9.50
N HIS A 922 -10.66 -35.38 8.66
CA HIS A 922 -12.07 -35.38 8.21
C HIS A 922 -12.47 -36.70 7.51
N LEU A 923 -11.56 -37.33 6.74
CA LEU A 923 -11.83 -38.64 6.14
C LEU A 923 -12.03 -39.72 7.23
N ARG A 924 -11.16 -39.77 8.25
CA ARG A 924 -11.31 -40.69 9.39
C ARG A 924 -12.58 -40.42 10.21
N GLU A 925 -12.97 -39.16 10.37
CA GLU A 925 -14.23 -38.79 11.04
C GLU A 925 -15.45 -39.24 10.23
N VAL A 926 -15.45 -39.06 8.91
CA VAL A 926 -16.52 -39.55 8.01
C VAL A 926 -16.58 -41.08 8.00
N GLU A 927 -15.43 -41.77 8.03
CA GLU A 927 -15.36 -43.23 8.19
C GLU A 927 -15.92 -43.68 9.55
N ALA A 928 -15.53 -43.03 10.65
CA ALA A 928 -16.04 -43.33 11.99
C ALA A 928 -17.56 -43.09 12.10
N LEU A 929 -18.08 -42.01 11.52
CA LEU A 929 -19.51 -41.71 11.48
C LEU A 929 -20.30 -42.71 10.61
N ARG A 930 -19.72 -43.22 9.52
CA ARG A 930 -20.30 -44.35 8.76
C ARG A 930 -20.36 -45.61 9.63
N ASP A 931 -19.28 -45.91 10.34
CA ASP A 931 -19.19 -47.06 11.26
C ASP A 931 -20.22 -46.97 12.41
N GLU A 932 -20.40 -45.79 13.01
CA GLU A 932 -21.43 -45.54 14.02
C GLU A 932 -22.85 -45.63 13.45
N LEU A 933 -23.08 -45.08 12.25
CA LEU A 933 -24.36 -45.18 11.55
C LEU A 933 -24.73 -46.64 11.26
N ASP A 934 -23.78 -47.48 10.84
CA ASP A 934 -24.04 -48.89 10.56
C ASP A 934 -24.22 -49.72 11.84
N ARG A 935 -23.48 -49.42 12.91
CA ARG A 935 -23.75 -49.94 14.26
C ARG A 935 -25.14 -49.51 14.75
N ALA A 936 -25.61 -48.30 14.43
CA ALA A 936 -26.95 -47.82 14.77
C ALA A 936 -28.04 -48.52 13.94
N LYS A 937 -27.85 -48.71 12.63
CA LYS A 937 -28.72 -49.53 11.77
C LYS A 937 -28.84 -50.96 12.29
N LEU A 938 -27.72 -51.57 12.71
CA LEU A 938 -27.72 -52.92 13.32
C LEU A 938 -28.50 -52.96 14.65
N LYS A 939 -28.28 -52.01 15.55
CA LYS A 939 -29.07 -51.87 16.80
C LYS A 939 -30.57 -51.67 16.52
N LEU A 940 -30.92 -50.85 15.52
CA LEU A 940 -32.30 -50.60 15.12
C LEU A 940 -32.96 -51.85 14.52
N ARG A 941 -32.24 -52.62 13.68
CA ARG A 941 -32.69 -53.92 13.18
C ARG A 941 -32.91 -54.92 14.32
N ALA A 942 -31.98 -55.01 15.26
CA ALA A 942 -32.12 -55.85 16.45
C ALA A 942 -33.30 -55.44 17.35
N HIS A 943 -33.57 -54.14 17.53
CA HIS A 943 -34.74 -53.65 18.24
C HIS A 943 -36.06 -53.88 17.47
N LYS A 944 -36.09 -53.68 16.14
CA LYS A 944 -37.23 -54.08 15.30
C LYS A 944 -37.54 -55.58 15.50
N MET A 945 -36.54 -56.46 15.39
CA MET A 945 -36.68 -57.90 15.64
C MET A 945 -37.16 -58.21 17.07
N ALA A 946 -36.59 -57.57 18.10
CA ALA A 946 -36.98 -57.79 19.48
C ALA A 946 -38.42 -57.31 19.78
N ALA A 947 -38.91 -56.24 19.14
CA ALA A 947 -40.31 -55.82 19.23
C ALA A 947 -41.24 -56.80 18.47
N VAL A 948 -40.83 -57.22 17.28
CA VAL A 948 -41.47 -58.25 16.44
C VAL A 948 -41.62 -59.61 17.15
N LEU A 949 -40.71 -59.92 18.07
CA LEU A 949 -40.72 -61.11 18.95
C LEU A 949 -41.42 -60.90 20.31
N ARG A 950 -41.88 -59.68 20.62
CA ARG A 950 -42.73 -59.36 21.79
C ARG A 950 -44.17 -59.01 21.42
N SER A 951 -44.45 -58.84 20.12
CA SER A 951 -45.79 -58.62 19.57
C SER A 951 -46.41 -59.89 18.97
N ARG A 952 -45.70 -61.02 19.08
CA ARG A 952 -46.26 -62.38 19.15
C ARG A 952 -46.10 -62.82 20.60
#